data_AF-A0A3A5VT27-F1
#
_entry.id   AF-A0A3A5VT27-F1
#
_cell.length_a   1.000
_cell.length_b   1.000
_cell.length_c   1.000
_cell.angle_alpha   90.00
_cell.angle_beta   90.00
_cell.angle_gamma   90.00
#
_symmetry.space_group_name_H-M   'P 1'
#
loop_
_entity.id
_entity.type
_entity.pdbx_description
1 polymer ?
#
loop_
_entity_poly.entity_id
_entity_poly.type
_entity_poly.pdbx_seq_one_letter_code
_entity_poly.pdbx_strand_id
1 'polypeptide(L)'
;MLGSIVVLLAPSLLPGWALASILDGSGDRLRKGLLSPALGLLLLYGVSGGLLLLNLWSFWTMLLAFIALNAAAWRLVSVRHEEVAQRSHWQRLEAAMHGEVSETITSTISEEAGVQLEFQSNRHLPLMVVSIVVASIALLSPFLQNYPFGVDWIGFAVLSQQIAVDGNLMLSGTNEGFWTYPPAFPSLASWVVLITGADAGQAVFHLGHYTLFALLIGLMGAFDRHGAGAYAILSMGLGLGLFAKTFDSGYPSVASQLGLIVGVLVLLRPSSERQRHHTLGLCMALLCVAMIHPTGAIYLALFMLSHVIHGFKLDDEEHQELVRRFAYVVSAFITFGFALALLVIAPRLFEEAVFSEYGWQGGRPLLVYNGFVLFAAGFAAIGLRATLEARIITTWVACLWLLSFVHLVEGLQNIPILSLLSYTLYSMALHAFHVPLALLVALWWSPKTNLTPVGEDVEIRWPSMPEPVGLVALSCVLLGALFAPSIALSLAQHDELQAVAPGDHALRERLGEIEGAIYTENMHWGYVWNAPESVQTTSIPTLGLVYLTAGEQNNATRAIYADNVSYFSSNNMNHALTSPLGSIQWALATSPYWERLIEVDGAALWVLVPEGDAGVSILTGVDSEDCLACVSRLDPWRDHRFRDPMNLGDERPFLAEGTKAQVKVSSPTTAGKLCMTYEVVGEVNGLYLQSSNGLERPFHALRQDAGYHQGCFDLDADATIEHLNISWKADEPTRWVNPLGLSGRDTVLIDRTGVKFHWIEWQDVSS
;
A
#
# COMPACT_ATOMS: atom_id res chain seq x y z
N MET A 1 10.47 7.83 10.38
CA MET A 1 10.29 6.40 10.71
C MET A 1 10.44 6.03 12.20
N LEU A 2 11.62 6.18 12.84
CA LEU A 2 11.84 5.65 14.22
C LEU A 2 10.82 6.15 15.25
N GLY A 3 10.46 7.44 15.21
CA GLY A 3 9.41 8.01 16.06
C GLY A 3 8.07 7.29 15.88
N SER A 4 7.64 7.07 14.63
CA SER A 4 6.41 6.35 14.30
C SER A 4 6.42 4.91 14.80
N ILE A 5 7.55 4.20 14.70
CA ILE A 5 7.69 2.84 15.25
C ILE A 5 7.47 2.85 16.76
N VAL A 6 8.09 3.77 17.50
CA VAL A 6 7.95 3.86 18.95
C VAL A 6 6.49 4.15 19.34
N VAL A 7 5.84 5.07 18.64
CA VAL A 7 4.44 5.47 18.87
C VAL A 7 3.46 4.32 18.64
N LEU A 8 3.77 3.41 17.72
CA LEU A 8 2.94 2.23 17.46
C LEU A 8 3.29 1.06 18.37
N LEU A 9 4.58 0.82 18.61
CA LEU A 9 5.08 -0.31 19.40
C LEU A 9 4.76 -0.17 20.89
N ALA A 10 4.97 1.00 21.48
CA ALA A 10 4.78 1.22 22.91
C ALA A 10 3.36 0.88 23.39
N PRO A 11 2.27 1.39 22.77
CA PRO A 11 0.92 1.04 23.19
C PRO A 11 0.45 -0.34 22.73
N SER A 12 1.12 -0.99 21.77
CA SER A 12 0.70 -2.31 21.24
C SER A 12 1.34 -3.51 21.96
N LEU A 13 2.56 -3.38 22.49
CA LEU A 13 3.31 -4.52 23.04
C LEU A 13 2.57 -5.27 24.15
N LEU A 14 2.11 -4.58 25.19
CA LEU A 14 1.47 -5.23 26.33
C LEU A 14 0.09 -5.83 25.97
N PRO A 15 -0.81 -5.13 25.25
CA PRO A 15 -2.05 -5.74 24.74
C PRO A 15 -1.79 -6.95 23.84
N GLY A 16 -0.80 -6.85 22.95
CA GLY A 16 -0.40 -7.96 22.09
C GLY A 16 0.14 -9.15 22.87
N TRP A 17 0.96 -8.91 23.89
CA TRP A 17 1.48 -9.96 24.78
C TRP A 17 0.36 -10.64 25.58
N ALA A 18 -0.59 -9.87 26.10
CA ALA A 18 -1.75 -10.40 26.80
C ALA A 18 -2.61 -11.26 25.89
N LEU A 19 -2.90 -10.77 24.67
CA LEU A 19 -3.66 -11.53 23.68
C LEU A 19 -2.91 -12.80 23.23
N ALA A 20 -1.60 -12.72 23.02
CA ALA A 20 -0.75 -13.89 22.74
C ALA A 20 -0.82 -14.92 23.88
N SER A 21 -0.78 -14.47 25.13
CA SER A 21 -0.86 -15.37 26.29
C SER A 21 -2.22 -16.06 26.42
N ILE A 22 -3.29 -15.37 26.04
CA ILE A 22 -4.65 -15.94 26.05
C ILE A 22 -4.85 -16.92 24.89
N LEU A 23 -4.38 -16.58 23.68
CA LEU A 23 -4.57 -17.41 22.48
C LEU A 23 -3.53 -18.53 22.34
N ASP A 24 -2.36 -18.37 22.94
CA ASP A 24 -1.27 -19.34 22.95
C ASP A 24 -0.57 -19.37 24.32
N GLY A 25 -1.26 -19.94 25.32
CA GLY A 25 -0.72 -20.13 26.67
C GLY A 25 0.56 -20.98 26.72
N SER A 26 0.80 -21.80 25.67
CA SER A 26 2.02 -22.60 25.54
C SER A 26 3.26 -21.82 25.08
N GLY A 27 3.07 -20.61 24.56
CA GLY A 27 4.14 -19.80 24.02
C GLY A 27 5.12 -19.35 25.11
N ASP A 28 6.40 -19.56 24.85
CA ASP A 28 7.48 -18.98 25.65
C ASP A 28 7.67 -17.49 25.34
N ARG A 29 8.65 -16.86 25.99
CA ARG A 29 8.90 -15.41 25.81
C ARG A 29 9.26 -15.04 24.38
N LEU A 30 10.01 -15.89 23.67
CA LEU A 30 10.38 -15.64 22.29
C LEU A 30 9.14 -15.62 21.39
N ARG A 31 8.30 -16.67 21.46
CA ARG A 31 7.08 -16.74 20.64
C ARG A 31 6.10 -15.62 20.97
N LYS A 32 5.88 -15.34 22.26
CA LYS A 32 5.03 -14.23 22.71
C LYS A 32 5.57 -12.88 22.23
N GLY A 33 6.89 -12.68 22.24
CA GLY A 33 7.55 -11.49 21.70
C GLY A 33 7.40 -11.33 20.19
N LEU A 34 7.42 -12.42 19.42
CA LEU A 34 7.17 -12.41 17.98
C LEU A 34 5.70 -12.08 17.65
N LEU A 35 4.76 -12.62 18.43
CA LEU A 35 3.32 -12.40 18.24
C LEU A 35 2.86 -11.00 18.69
N SER A 36 3.48 -10.45 19.74
CA SER A 36 2.97 -9.24 20.40
C SER A 36 2.82 -8.01 19.50
N PRO A 37 3.76 -7.64 18.60
CA PRO A 37 3.60 -6.44 17.79
C PRO A 37 2.40 -6.56 16.84
N ALA A 38 2.19 -7.72 16.24
CA ALA A 38 1.13 -7.94 15.28
C ALA A 38 -0.26 -8.00 15.94
N LEU A 39 -0.39 -8.76 17.02
CA LEU A 39 -1.64 -8.88 17.78
C LEU A 39 -2.02 -7.57 18.47
N GLY A 40 -1.03 -6.85 19.00
CA GLY A 40 -1.23 -5.54 19.58
C GLY A 40 -1.69 -4.52 18.54
N LEU A 41 -1.03 -4.48 17.38
CA LEU A 41 -1.38 -3.58 16.29
C LEU A 41 -2.78 -3.85 15.73
N LEU A 42 -3.18 -5.13 15.63
CA LEU A 42 -4.56 -5.52 15.28
C LEU A 42 -5.59 -4.90 16.24
N LEU A 43 -5.30 -4.91 17.55
CA LEU A 43 -6.18 -4.29 18.55
C LEU A 43 -6.18 -2.76 18.45
N LEU A 44 -5.03 -2.12 18.21
CA LEU A 44 -4.98 -0.67 18.03
C LEU A 44 -5.79 -0.22 16.82
N TYR A 45 -5.69 -0.94 15.68
CA TYR A 45 -6.54 -0.72 14.53
C TYR A 45 -8.02 -0.85 14.88
N GLY A 46 -8.39 -1.94 15.58
CA GLY A 46 -9.78 -2.18 15.98
C GLY A 46 -10.34 -1.08 16.89
N VAL A 47 -9.57 -0.63 17.88
CA VAL A 47 -9.96 0.45 18.79
C VAL A 47 -10.08 1.78 18.05
N SER A 48 -9.09 2.13 17.23
CA SER A 48 -9.08 3.38 16.46
C SER A 48 -10.25 3.46 15.48
N GLY A 49 -10.45 2.41 14.69
CA GLY A 49 -11.57 2.30 13.76
C GLY A 49 -12.92 2.33 14.47
N GLY A 50 -13.04 1.62 15.59
CA GLY A 50 -14.26 1.60 16.40
C GLY A 50 -14.62 2.98 16.96
N LEU A 51 -13.64 3.74 17.45
CA LEU A 51 -13.87 5.12 17.93
C LEU A 51 -14.35 6.03 16.80
N LEU A 52 -13.79 5.91 15.59
CA LEU A 52 -14.22 6.72 14.45
C LEU A 52 -15.64 6.36 13.99
N LEU A 53 -15.98 5.06 13.91
CA LEU A 53 -17.34 4.62 13.57
C LEU A 53 -18.40 5.12 14.56
N LEU A 54 -18.02 5.25 15.83
CA LEU A 54 -18.91 5.78 16.87
C LEU A 54 -18.94 7.31 16.92
N ASN A 55 -18.21 8.00 16.04
CA ASN A 55 -18.03 9.45 16.05
C ASN A 55 -17.46 9.97 17.39
N LEU A 56 -16.56 9.19 17.99
CA LEU A 56 -15.89 9.47 19.26
C LEU A 56 -14.38 9.63 19.09
N TRP A 57 -13.88 9.65 17.86
CA TRP A 57 -12.45 9.74 17.59
C TRP A 57 -11.94 11.16 17.88
N SER A 58 -10.89 11.23 18.66
CA SER A 58 -10.13 12.44 18.96
C SER A 58 -8.78 12.01 19.52
N PHE A 59 -7.82 12.93 19.60
CA PHE A 59 -6.55 12.68 20.28
C PHE A 59 -6.73 12.12 21.70
N TRP A 60 -7.59 12.74 22.50
CA TRP A 60 -7.78 12.40 23.90
C TRP A 60 -8.50 11.08 24.10
N THR A 61 -9.53 10.79 23.29
CA THR A 61 -10.25 9.51 23.37
C THR A 61 -9.38 8.35 22.91
N MET A 62 -8.53 8.55 21.90
CA MET A 62 -7.50 7.57 21.50
C MET A 62 -6.50 7.30 22.62
N LEU A 63 -5.94 8.35 23.22
CA LEU A 63 -5.00 8.21 24.35
C LEU A 63 -5.63 7.45 25.51
N LEU A 64 -6.84 7.82 25.93
CA LEU A 64 -7.56 7.16 27.01
C LEU A 64 -7.87 5.70 26.67
N ALA A 65 -8.28 5.41 25.43
CA ALA A 65 -8.57 4.05 24.99
C ALA A 65 -7.30 3.18 24.99
N PHE A 66 -6.16 3.70 24.56
CA PHE A 66 -4.88 2.97 24.60
C PHE A 66 -4.38 2.74 26.02
N ILE A 67 -4.54 3.71 26.92
CA ILE A 67 -4.25 3.52 28.36
C ILE A 67 -5.17 2.46 28.95
N ALA A 68 -6.47 2.52 28.67
CA ALA A 68 -7.44 1.54 29.16
C ALA A 68 -7.14 0.13 28.63
N LEU A 69 -6.79 0.01 27.35
CA LEU A 69 -6.38 -1.25 26.73
C LEU A 69 -5.12 -1.83 27.41
N ASN A 70 -4.12 -0.99 27.67
CA ASN A 70 -2.90 -1.39 28.39
C ASN A 70 -3.18 -1.78 29.85
N ALA A 71 -4.03 -1.05 30.55
CA ALA A 71 -4.44 -1.38 31.92
C ALA A 71 -5.22 -2.71 31.99
N ALA A 72 -6.11 -2.95 31.02
CA ALA A 72 -6.82 -4.22 30.89
C ALA A 72 -5.84 -5.37 30.61
N ALA A 73 -4.90 -5.18 29.68
CA ALA A 73 -3.87 -6.16 29.36
C ALA A 73 -2.96 -6.46 30.58
N TRP A 74 -2.53 -5.42 31.30
CA TRP A 74 -1.78 -5.57 32.56
C TRP A 74 -2.55 -6.41 33.57
N ARG A 75 -3.83 -6.10 33.80
CA ARG A 75 -4.67 -6.85 34.73
C ARG A 75 -4.82 -8.32 34.31
N LEU A 76 -5.01 -8.60 33.02
CA LEU A 76 -5.16 -9.97 32.51
C LEU A 76 -3.90 -10.82 32.74
N VAL A 77 -2.72 -10.23 32.59
CA VAL A 77 -1.43 -10.95 32.75
C VAL A 77 -0.97 -11.01 34.22
N SER A 78 -1.29 -9.99 35.03
CA SER A 78 -0.86 -9.91 36.44
C SER A 78 -1.73 -10.72 37.41
N VAL A 79 -3.03 -10.91 37.11
CA VAL A 79 -3.92 -11.69 37.98
C VAL A 79 -3.56 -13.18 37.88
N ARG A 80 -2.85 -13.69 38.89
CA ARG A 80 -2.54 -15.11 39.05
C ARG A 80 -3.34 -15.68 40.22
N HIS A 81 -4.05 -16.76 39.98
CA HIS A 81 -4.73 -17.50 41.05
C HIS A 81 -3.73 -18.47 41.69
N GLU A 82 -3.58 -18.40 43.02
CA GLU A 82 -2.70 -19.28 43.80
C GLU A 82 -3.13 -20.74 43.66
N GLU A 83 -4.43 -21.00 43.71
CA GLU A 83 -5.00 -22.33 43.47
C GLU A 83 -5.09 -22.65 41.98
N VAL A 84 -4.44 -23.75 41.54
CA VAL A 84 -4.47 -24.24 40.15
C VAL A 84 -5.90 -24.48 39.64
N ALA A 85 -6.83 -24.88 40.53
CA ALA A 85 -8.23 -25.10 40.20
C ALA A 85 -8.95 -23.81 39.77
N GLN A 86 -8.55 -22.65 40.30
CA GLN A 86 -9.14 -21.35 39.97
C GLN A 86 -8.50 -20.70 38.74
N ARG A 87 -7.37 -21.25 38.25
CA ARG A 87 -6.68 -20.75 37.05
C ARG A 87 -7.51 -20.98 35.80
N SER A 88 -7.44 -20.00 34.89
CA SER A 88 -8.00 -20.13 33.54
C SER A 88 -7.30 -21.25 32.76
N HIS A 89 -7.90 -21.73 31.67
CA HIS A 89 -7.30 -22.78 30.83
C HIS A 89 -5.88 -22.43 30.36
N TRP A 90 -5.68 -21.20 29.85
CA TRP A 90 -4.36 -20.76 29.37
C TRP A 90 -3.33 -20.67 30.51
N GLN A 91 -3.76 -20.29 31.72
CA GLN A 91 -2.89 -20.27 32.92
C GLN A 91 -2.50 -21.68 33.37
N ARG A 92 -3.38 -22.66 33.21
CA ARG A 92 -3.07 -24.08 33.49
C ARG A 92 -2.09 -24.64 32.47
N LEU A 93 -2.24 -24.28 31.19
CA LEU A 93 -1.29 -24.66 30.14
C LEU A 93 0.08 -24.01 30.36
N GLU A 94 0.12 -22.72 30.71
CA GLU A 94 1.38 -22.04 31.06
C GLU A 94 2.06 -22.68 32.28
N ALA A 95 1.29 -23.10 33.28
CA ALA A 95 1.80 -23.84 34.44
C ALA A 95 2.38 -25.22 34.05
N ALA A 96 1.68 -25.96 33.17
CA ALA A 96 2.15 -27.25 32.66
C ALA A 96 3.46 -27.10 31.86
N MET A 97 3.60 -26.04 31.06
CA MET A 97 4.86 -25.71 30.37
C MET A 97 6.04 -25.46 31.34
N HIS A 98 5.76 -25.06 32.59
CA HIS A 98 6.74 -24.88 33.65
C HIS A 98 6.95 -26.12 34.53
N GLY A 99 6.35 -27.25 34.16
CA GLY A 99 6.51 -28.52 34.88
C GLY A 99 5.67 -28.62 36.16
N GLU A 100 4.69 -27.73 36.37
CA GLU A 100 3.71 -27.92 37.45
C GLU A 100 2.78 -29.08 37.06
N VAL A 101 2.87 -30.19 37.79
CA VAL A 101 2.00 -31.35 37.62
C VAL A 101 0.98 -31.36 38.77
N SER A 102 -0.30 -31.24 38.45
CA SER A 102 -1.42 -31.24 39.41
C SER A 102 -2.49 -32.22 38.94
N GLU A 103 -3.18 -32.88 39.88
CA GLU A 103 -4.32 -33.77 39.58
C GLU A 103 -5.45 -33.08 38.79
N THR A 104 -5.49 -31.74 38.83
CA THR A 104 -6.45 -30.89 38.11
C THR A 104 -6.05 -30.54 36.67
N ILE A 105 -4.86 -30.94 36.21
CA ILE A 105 -4.40 -30.75 34.83
C ILE A 105 -4.84 -31.96 34.01
N THR A 106 -5.61 -31.72 32.95
CA THR A 106 -6.12 -32.78 32.06
C THR A 106 -4.98 -33.41 31.26
N SER A 107 -5.16 -34.67 30.86
CA SER A 107 -4.21 -35.38 29.97
C SER A 107 -3.94 -34.59 28.68
N THR A 108 -4.97 -33.94 28.13
CA THR A 108 -4.87 -33.10 26.93
C THR A 108 -3.93 -31.90 27.10
N ILE A 109 -3.96 -31.22 28.25
CA ILE A 109 -3.06 -30.07 28.52
C ILE A 109 -1.62 -30.56 28.67
N SER A 110 -1.42 -31.72 29.29
CA SER A 110 -0.09 -32.31 29.43
C SER A 110 0.50 -32.74 28.08
N GLU A 111 -0.32 -33.29 27.19
CA GLU A 111 0.08 -33.68 25.84
C GLU A 111 0.43 -32.46 24.98
N GLU A 112 -0.43 -31.42 24.98
CA GLU A 112 -0.15 -30.15 24.31
C GLU A 112 1.19 -29.55 24.81
N ALA A 113 1.39 -29.50 26.14
CA ALA A 113 2.61 -28.98 26.73
C ALA A 113 3.86 -29.78 26.29
N GLY A 114 3.76 -31.11 26.23
CA GLY A 114 4.85 -31.97 25.77
C GLY A 114 5.27 -31.69 24.33
N VAL A 115 4.31 -31.62 23.40
CA VAL A 115 4.56 -31.29 21.99
C VAL A 115 5.19 -29.90 21.86
N GLN A 116 4.68 -28.92 22.62
CA GLN A 116 5.19 -27.55 22.55
C GLN A 116 6.59 -27.40 23.14
N LEU A 117 6.93 -28.13 24.21
CA LEU A 117 8.29 -28.22 24.73
C LEU A 117 9.26 -28.85 23.72
N GLU A 118 8.82 -29.88 23.00
CA GLU A 118 9.62 -30.49 21.94
C GLU A 118 9.93 -29.48 20.83
N PHE A 119 8.93 -28.75 20.34
CA PHE A 119 9.16 -27.68 19.36
C PHE A 119 10.13 -26.63 19.87
N GLN A 120 9.96 -26.17 21.13
CA GLN A 120 10.84 -25.19 21.76
C GLN A 120 12.29 -25.67 21.84
N SER A 121 12.50 -26.94 22.23
CA SER A 121 13.83 -27.54 22.36
C SER A 121 14.54 -27.72 21.01
N ASN A 122 13.77 -27.94 19.94
CA ASN A 122 14.28 -28.19 18.60
C ASN A 122 14.35 -26.94 17.72
N ARG A 123 14.10 -25.74 18.26
CA ARG A 123 14.16 -24.48 17.49
C ARG A 123 15.57 -24.22 16.98
N HIS A 124 15.68 -23.97 15.68
CA HIS A 124 16.93 -23.52 15.08
C HIS A 124 17.12 -22.00 15.23
N LEU A 125 17.63 -21.57 16.39
CA LEU A 125 17.79 -20.14 16.72
C LEU A 125 18.56 -19.32 15.66
N PRO A 126 19.66 -19.80 15.06
CA PRO A 126 20.32 -19.04 13.99
C PRO A 126 19.41 -18.78 12.78
N LEU A 127 18.53 -19.74 12.46
CA LEU A 127 17.61 -19.59 11.33
C LEU A 127 16.50 -18.60 11.68
N MET A 128 16.04 -18.60 12.94
CA MET A 128 15.10 -17.59 13.44
C MET A 128 15.69 -16.17 13.33
N VAL A 129 16.95 -15.98 13.70
CA VAL A 129 17.64 -14.68 13.57
C VAL A 129 17.74 -14.26 12.10
N VAL A 130 18.15 -15.16 11.21
CA VAL A 130 18.19 -14.89 9.76
C VAL A 130 16.81 -14.49 9.24
N SER A 131 15.75 -15.20 9.62
CA SER A 131 14.38 -14.87 9.25
C SER A 131 13.94 -13.48 9.76
N ILE A 132 14.34 -13.09 10.97
CA ILE A 132 14.08 -11.73 11.49
C ILE A 132 14.80 -10.69 10.63
N VAL A 133 16.07 -10.91 10.27
CA VAL A 133 16.82 -10.00 9.40
C VAL A 133 16.14 -9.85 8.04
N VAL A 134 15.67 -10.94 7.44
CA VAL A 134 14.91 -10.93 6.19
C VAL A 134 13.61 -10.12 6.36
N ALA A 135 12.86 -10.35 7.45
CA ALA A 135 11.64 -9.59 7.73
C ALA A 135 11.91 -8.09 7.94
N SER A 136 13.05 -7.71 8.54
CA SER A 136 13.43 -6.31 8.77
C SER A 136 13.69 -5.53 7.48
N ILE A 137 13.91 -6.18 6.34
CA ILE A 137 14.00 -5.51 5.03
C ILE A 137 12.71 -4.75 4.71
N ALA A 138 11.56 -5.22 5.22
CA ALA A 138 10.28 -4.52 5.10
C ALA A 138 10.28 -3.12 5.73
N LEU A 139 11.27 -2.77 6.56
CA LEU A 139 11.39 -1.43 7.15
C LEU A 139 12.31 -0.51 6.36
N LEU A 140 13.06 -1.02 5.38
CA LEU A 140 14.15 -0.28 4.73
C LEU A 140 13.65 0.91 3.90
N SER A 141 12.61 0.72 3.08
CA SER A 141 12.16 1.75 2.14
C SER A 141 11.81 3.08 2.84
N PRO A 142 11.05 3.14 3.95
CA PRO A 142 10.82 4.38 4.68
C PRO A 142 12.03 5.02 5.38
N PHE A 143 13.20 4.38 5.37
CA PHE A 143 14.46 5.02 5.76
C PHE A 143 15.20 5.64 4.57
N LEU A 144 14.89 5.22 3.35
CA LEU A 144 15.56 5.66 2.12
C LEU A 144 14.78 6.74 1.38
N GLN A 145 13.45 6.74 1.47
CA GLN A 145 12.57 7.65 0.73
C GLN A 145 11.52 8.29 1.64
N ASN A 146 10.93 9.40 1.19
CA ASN A 146 9.89 10.13 1.93
C ASN A 146 8.48 9.61 1.62
N TYR A 147 8.23 9.21 0.37
CA TYR A 147 6.93 8.78 -0.12
C TYR A 147 7.04 7.48 -0.93
N PRO A 148 5.98 6.66 -1.00
CA PRO A 148 5.95 5.46 -1.82
C PRO A 148 5.63 5.78 -3.30
N PHE A 149 5.94 4.84 -4.20
CA PHE A 149 5.76 5.00 -5.65
C PHE A 149 4.34 4.68 -6.15
N GLY A 150 3.52 4.00 -5.35
CA GLY A 150 2.10 3.79 -5.67
C GLY A 150 1.29 5.10 -5.57
N VAL A 151 -0.01 5.04 -5.89
CA VAL A 151 -0.89 6.21 -5.87
C VAL A 151 -1.90 6.22 -4.71
N ASP A 152 -2.24 5.05 -4.17
CA ASP A 152 -3.29 4.88 -3.15
C ASP A 152 -2.97 5.64 -1.84
N TRP A 153 -1.69 5.77 -1.50
CA TRP A 153 -1.25 6.49 -0.30
C TRP A 153 -1.72 7.95 -0.26
N ILE A 154 -1.90 8.60 -1.41
CA ILE A 154 -2.33 10.00 -1.49
C ILE A 154 -3.75 10.12 -0.93
N GLY A 155 -4.64 9.21 -1.33
CA GLY A 155 -5.99 9.14 -0.78
C GLY A 155 -5.96 8.87 0.72
N PHE A 156 -5.16 7.90 1.17
CA PHE A 156 -5.03 7.62 2.61
C PHE A 156 -4.45 8.79 3.39
N ALA A 157 -3.54 9.57 2.81
CA ALA A 157 -2.96 10.76 3.44
C ALA A 157 -4.02 11.85 3.64
N VAL A 158 -4.85 12.12 2.62
CA VAL A 158 -5.97 13.07 2.73
C VAL A 158 -6.97 12.63 3.80
N LEU A 159 -7.37 11.35 3.80
CA LEU A 159 -8.29 10.82 4.83
C LEU A 159 -7.68 10.90 6.23
N SER A 160 -6.39 10.58 6.37
CA SER A 160 -5.69 10.62 7.66
C SER A 160 -5.55 12.05 8.18
N GLN A 161 -5.29 13.01 7.29
CA GLN A 161 -5.25 14.42 7.65
C GLN A 161 -6.64 14.92 8.09
N GLN A 162 -7.69 14.58 7.34
CA GLN A 162 -9.07 14.95 7.69
C GLN A 162 -9.43 14.46 9.10
N ILE A 163 -9.13 13.20 9.41
CA ILE A 163 -9.40 12.66 10.75
C ILE A 163 -8.52 13.36 11.80
N ALA A 164 -7.26 13.68 11.50
CA ALA A 164 -6.39 14.36 12.45
C ALA A 164 -6.90 15.76 12.83
N VAL A 165 -7.49 16.49 11.88
CA VAL A 165 -8.03 17.84 12.08
C VAL A 165 -9.45 17.79 12.67
N ASP A 166 -10.36 17.06 12.03
CA ASP A 166 -11.81 17.14 12.31
C ASP A 166 -12.37 15.93 13.07
N GLY A 167 -11.56 14.88 13.25
CA GLY A 167 -11.97 13.65 13.96
C GLY A 167 -13.05 12.83 13.25
N ASN A 168 -13.30 13.08 11.96
CA ASN A 168 -14.34 12.43 11.18
C ASN A 168 -13.91 12.25 9.71
N LEU A 169 -14.82 11.70 8.89
CA LEU A 169 -14.61 11.44 7.45
C LEU A 169 -15.50 12.32 6.56
N MET A 170 -15.97 13.47 7.06
CA MET A 170 -16.67 14.45 6.24
C MET A 170 -15.71 15.05 5.21
N LEU A 171 -16.23 15.35 4.02
CA LEU A 171 -15.47 16.09 3.02
C LEU A 171 -15.24 17.52 3.49
N SER A 172 -14.10 18.07 3.10
CA SER A 172 -13.67 19.44 3.40
C SER A 172 -13.43 20.24 2.12
N GLY A 173 -13.07 21.52 2.28
CA GLY A 173 -12.84 22.44 1.17
C GLY A 173 -14.13 22.85 0.47
N THR A 174 -14.14 22.83 -0.85
CA THR A 174 -15.30 23.22 -1.66
C THR A 174 -16.23 22.04 -1.99
N ASN A 175 -16.24 21.01 -1.15
CA ASN A 175 -16.95 19.76 -1.38
C ASN A 175 -17.86 19.41 -0.20
N GLU A 176 -19.03 18.85 -0.50
CA GLU A 176 -19.98 18.39 0.52
C GLU A 176 -20.20 16.87 0.40
N GLY A 177 -20.23 16.19 1.55
CA GLY A 177 -20.43 14.75 1.63
C GLY A 177 -19.49 14.08 2.62
N PHE A 178 -19.21 12.78 2.45
CA PHE A 178 -18.32 12.03 3.35
C PHE A 178 -17.67 10.81 2.66
N TRP A 179 -16.52 10.39 3.17
CA TRP A 179 -15.89 9.13 2.79
C TRP A 179 -16.52 7.95 3.52
N THR A 180 -16.68 6.84 2.80
CA THR A 180 -17.24 5.57 3.30
C THR A 180 -16.16 4.48 3.43
N TYR A 181 -14.89 4.89 3.41
CA TYR A 181 -13.74 4.00 3.50
C TYR A 181 -13.62 3.34 4.90
N PRO A 182 -13.18 2.07 5.01
CA PRO A 182 -12.90 1.42 6.29
C PRO A 182 -11.96 2.26 7.18
N PRO A 183 -12.37 2.59 8.42
CA PRO A 183 -11.75 3.71 9.13
C PRO A 183 -10.48 3.38 9.90
N ALA A 184 -10.19 2.10 10.16
CA ALA A 184 -9.13 1.74 11.11
C ALA A 184 -7.74 2.16 10.63
N PHE A 185 -7.43 1.97 9.34
CA PHE A 185 -6.13 2.35 8.81
C PHE A 185 -5.87 3.87 8.84
N PRO A 186 -6.71 4.70 8.20
CA PRO A 186 -6.48 6.15 8.20
C PRO A 186 -6.55 6.75 9.60
N SER A 187 -7.44 6.28 10.48
CA SER A 187 -7.52 6.80 11.87
C SER A 187 -6.28 6.49 12.70
N LEU A 188 -5.65 5.32 12.52
CA LEU A 188 -4.40 5.01 13.21
C LEU A 188 -3.22 5.79 12.60
N ALA A 189 -3.24 6.08 11.30
CA ALA A 189 -2.27 6.98 10.68
C ALA A 189 -2.41 8.41 11.21
N SER A 190 -3.63 8.91 11.43
CA SER A 190 -3.89 10.21 12.08
C SER A 190 -3.30 10.29 13.50
N TRP A 191 -3.36 9.19 14.26
CA TRP A 191 -2.68 9.12 15.55
C TRP A 191 -1.16 9.29 15.43
N VAL A 192 -0.55 8.69 14.39
CA VAL A 192 0.89 8.87 14.10
C VAL A 192 1.18 10.32 13.71
N VAL A 193 0.35 10.95 12.88
CA VAL A 193 0.47 12.38 12.52
C VAL A 193 0.50 13.24 13.78
N LEU A 194 -0.52 13.13 14.64
CA LEU A 194 -0.67 13.98 15.82
C LEU A 194 0.45 13.83 16.86
N ILE A 195 0.99 12.62 17.03
CA ILE A 195 2.05 12.37 18.04
C ILE A 195 3.44 12.71 17.50
N THR A 196 3.71 12.39 16.23
CA THR A 196 5.07 12.54 15.67
C THR A 196 5.30 13.87 14.96
N GLY A 197 4.23 14.58 14.60
CA GLY A 197 4.31 15.76 13.72
C GLY A 197 4.71 15.42 12.29
N ALA A 198 4.77 14.13 11.93
CA ALA A 198 5.03 13.72 10.56
C ALA A 198 3.87 14.10 9.66
N ASP A 199 4.20 14.46 8.42
CA ASP A 199 3.22 14.73 7.38
C ASP A 199 2.33 13.48 7.14
N ALA A 200 1.05 13.67 6.77
CA ALA A 200 0.11 12.53 6.63
C ALA A 200 0.56 11.47 5.62
N GLY A 201 1.26 11.83 4.55
CA GLY A 201 1.84 10.90 3.58
C GLY A 201 2.92 10.02 4.21
N GLN A 202 3.86 10.64 4.93
CA GLN A 202 4.87 9.92 5.70
C GLN A 202 4.26 9.02 6.79
N ALA A 203 3.24 9.50 7.51
CA ALA A 203 2.59 8.72 8.56
C ALA A 203 1.95 7.43 8.00
N VAL A 204 1.24 7.54 6.87
CA VAL A 204 0.68 6.41 6.13
C VAL A 204 1.77 5.44 5.67
N PHE A 205 2.86 5.98 5.10
CA PHE A 205 3.99 5.18 4.61
C PHE A 205 4.69 4.39 5.71
N HIS A 206 5.00 5.06 6.83
CA HIS A 206 5.60 4.46 8.02
C HIS A 206 4.69 3.37 8.60
N LEU A 207 3.40 3.65 8.77
CA LEU A 207 2.43 2.69 9.31
C LEU A 207 2.33 1.45 8.41
N GLY A 208 2.26 1.64 7.09
CA GLY A 208 2.19 0.55 6.13
C GLY A 208 3.35 -0.44 6.21
N HIS A 209 4.59 0.06 6.24
CA HIS A 209 5.80 -0.78 6.32
C HIS A 209 5.99 -1.40 7.70
N TYR A 210 5.68 -0.66 8.77
CA TYR A 210 5.68 -1.22 10.12
C TYR A 210 4.66 -2.37 10.25
N THR A 211 3.48 -2.23 9.65
CA THR A 211 2.46 -3.28 9.65
C THR A 211 2.92 -4.52 8.89
N LEU A 212 3.57 -4.38 7.73
CA LEU A 212 4.16 -5.52 7.02
C LEU A 212 5.21 -6.23 7.90
N PHE A 213 6.11 -5.47 8.53
CA PHE A 213 7.11 -6.04 9.45
C PHE A 213 6.45 -6.80 10.60
N ALA A 214 5.47 -6.20 11.27
CA ALA A 214 4.72 -6.82 12.36
C ALA A 214 3.99 -8.09 11.90
N LEU A 215 3.36 -8.07 10.71
CA LEU A 215 2.71 -9.23 10.11
C LEU A 215 3.69 -10.38 9.90
N LEU A 216 4.87 -10.12 9.34
CA LEU A 216 5.89 -11.13 9.09
C LEU A 216 6.34 -11.80 10.39
N ILE A 217 6.80 -11.03 11.38
CA ILE A 217 7.24 -11.61 12.67
C ILE A 217 6.09 -12.26 13.44
N GLY A 218 4.86 -11.77 13.28
CA GLY A 218 3.66 -12.38 13.85
C GLY A 218 3.34 -13.74 13.22
N LEU A 219 3.46 -13.88 11.90
CA LEU A 219 3.33 -15.17 11.21
C LEU A 219 4.46 -16.14 11.63
N MET A 220 5.69 -15.65 11.78
CA MET A 220 6.80 -16.42 12.34
C MET A 220 6.48 -16.96 13.75
N GLY A 221 5.92 -16.13 14.62
CA GLY A 221 5.46 -16.55 15.96
C GLY A 221 4.31 -17.56 15.91
N ALA A 222 3.33 -17.35 15.04
CA ALA A 222 2.19 -18.26 14.89
C ALA A 222 2.62 -19.63 14.35
N PHE A 223 3.58 -19.67 13.42
CA PHE A 223 4.11 -20.91 12.85
C PHE A 223 5.11 -21.61 13.75
N ASP A 224 5.74 -20.90 14.68
CA ASP A 224 6.57 -21.53 15.71
C ASP A 224 5.75 -22.48 16.61
N ARG A 225 4.44 -22.23 16.78
CA ARG A 225 3.52 -23.18 17.42
C ARG A 225 3.42 -24.52 16.70
N HIS A 226 3.69 -24.55 15.40
CA HIS A 226 3.66 -25.74 14.56
C HIS A 226 5.08 -26.26 14.22
N GLY A 227 6.12 -25.79 14.92
CA GLY A 227 7.50 -26.16 14.65
C GLY A 227 8.09 -25.56 13.36
N ALA A 228 7.43 -24.57 12.75
CA ALA A 228 7.77 -24.03 11.43
C ALA A 228 8.08 -22.52 11.43
N GLY A 229 8.40 -21.93 12.59
CA GLY A 229 8.52 -20.48 12.77
C GLY A 229 9.45 -19.79 11.77
N ALA A 230 10.73 -20.16 11.74
CA ALA A 230 11.70 -19.55 10.83
C ALA A 230 11.34 -19.77 9.34
N TYR A 231 10.81 -20.95 9.02
CA TYR A 231 10.38 -21.35 7.67
C TYR A 231 9.17 -20.59 7.17
N ALA A 232 8.37 -19.97 8.05
CA ALA A 232 7.29 -19.08 7.64
C ALA A 232 7.83 -17.87 6.86
N ILE A 233 8.84 -17.17 7.39
CA ILE A 233 9.44 -16.02 6.71
C ILE A 233 10.17 -16.44 5.43
N LEU A 234 10.89 -17.56 5.48
CA LEU A 234 11.61 -18.05 4.30
C LEU A 234 10.63 -18.41 3.17
N SER A 235 9.51 -19.05 3.50
CA SER A 235 8.44 -19.33 2.54
C SER A 235 7.78 -18.06 2.00
N MET A 236 7.58 -17.05 2.84
CA MET A 236 7.12 -15.71 2.40
C MET A 236 8.13 -15.07 1.43
N GLY A 237 9.43 -15.29 1.62
CA GLY A 237 10.49 -14.80 0.72
C GLY A 237 10.52 -15.49 -0.67
N LEU A 238 9.78 -16.58 -0.87
CA LEU A 238 9.64 -17.23 -2.17
C LEU A 238 8.58 -16.57 -3.07
N GLY A 239 7.80 -15.62 -2.54
CA GLY A 239 6.83 -14.84 -3.30
C GLY A 239 7.07 -13.33 -3.18
N LEU A 240 6.51 -12.58 -4.12
CA LEU A 240 6.63 -11.12 -4.18
C LEU A 240 5.34 -10.40 -3.76
N GLY A 241 4.20 -11.10 -3.68
CA GLY A 241 2.87 -10.50 -3.58
C GLY A 241 2.73 -9.39 -2.53
N LEU A 242 2.83 -9.74 -1.24
CA LEU A 242 2.66 -8.75 -0.17
C LEU A 242 3.71 -7.64 -0.21
N PHE A 243 4.95 -7.96 -0.55
CA PHE A 243 6.04 -6.97 -0.66
C PHE A 243 5.74 -5.96 -1.78
N ALA A 244 5.31 -6.45 -2.95
CA ALA A 244 4.90 -5.63 -4.08
C ALA A 244 3.70 -4.74 -3.71
N LYS A 245 2.69 -5.28 -3.01
CA LYS A 245 1.53 -4.47 -2.62
C LYS A 245 1.86 -3.41 -1.58
N THR A 246 2.79 -3.68 -0.65
CA THR A 246 3.28 -2.66 0.29
C THR A 246 4.08 -1.58 -0.45
N PHE A 247 4.92 -1.96 -1.41
CA PHE A 247 5.66 -1.00 -2.24
C PHE A 247 4.74 -0.09 -3.07
N ASP A 248 3.65 -0.67 -3.58
CA ASP A 248 2.58 0.01 -4.33
C ASP A 248 1.52 0.69 -3.43
N SER A 249 1.84 0.97 -2.17
CA SER A 249 0.97 1.68 -1.22
C SER A 249 -0.38 1.03 -0.84
N GLY A 250 -0.57 -0.26 -1.13
CA GLY A 250 -1.76 -1.04 -0.75
C GLY A 250 -1.84 -1.42 0.73
N TYR A 251 -1.52 -0.49 1.63
CA TYR A 251 -1.31 -0.74 3.05
C TYR A 251 -2.51 -1.30 3.80
N PRO A 252 -3.77 -0.83 3.58
CA PRO A 252 -4.93 -1.39 4.28
C PRO A 252 -5.15 -2.87 3.97
N SER A 253 -4.96 -3.29 2.72
CA SER A 253 -5.06 -4.71 2.33
C SER A 253 -4.01 -5.57 3.03
N VAL A 254 -2.78 -5.07 3.20
CA VAL A 254 -1.72 -5.77 3.94
C VAL A 254 -2.02 -5.79 5.45
N ALA A 255 -2.46 -4.66 6.02
CA ALA A 255 -2.82 -4.55 7.42
C ALA A 255 -3.97 -5.49 7.82
N SER A 256 -4.92 -5.69 6.91
CA SER A 256 -6.04 -6.60 7.12
C SER A 256 -5.59 -8.08 7.27
N GLN A 257 -4.39 -8.44 6.82
CA GLN A 257 -3.83 -9.79 6.99
C GLN A 257 -3.41 -10.09 8.44
N LEU A 258 -3.32 -9.09 9.33
CA LEU A 258 -2.99 -9.31 10.75
C LEU A 258 -3.97 -10.29 11.43
N GLY A 259 -5.24 -10.33 11.02
CA GLY A 259 -6.20 -11.30 11.54
C GLY A 259 -5.90 -12.75 11.15
N LEU A 260 -5.11 -12.99 10.10
CA LEU A 260 -4.68 -14.34 9.73
C LEU A 260 -3.74 -14.95 10.78
N ILE A 261 -3.02 -14.15 11.57
CA ILE A 261 -2.21 -14.64 12.69
C ILE A 261 -3.09 -15.34 13.73
N VAL A 262 -4.22 -14.71 14.07
CA VAL A 262 -5.25 -15.32 14.94
C VAL A 262 -5.87 -16.53 14.25
N GLY A 263 -6.14 -16.44 12.95
CA GLY A 263 -6.58 -17.55 12.11
C GLY A 263 -5.67 -18.77 12.24
N VAL A 264 -4.36 -18.60 12.08
CA VAL A 264 -3.36 -19.67 12.16
C VAL A 264 -3.32 -20.27 13.57
N LEU A 265 -3.20 -19.43 14.59
CA LEU A 265 -3.11 -19.86 16.00
C LEU A 265 -4.34 -20.68 16.45
N VAL A 266 -5.50 -20.40 15.87
CA VAL A 266 -6.77 -21.02 16.30
C VAL A 266 -7.24 -22.11 15.35
N LEU A 267 -7.25 -21.88 14.04
CA LEU A 267 -7.90 -22.78 13.06
C LEU A 267 -7.02 -23.97 12.69
N LEU A 268 -5.69 -23.86 12.78
CA LEU A 268 -4.76 -24.97 12.59
C LEU A 268 -4.44 -25.70 13.90
N ARG A 269 -4.85 -25.17 15.04
CA ARG A 269 -4.73 -25.85 16.33
C ARG A 269 -5.60 -27.12 16.33
N PRO A 270 -5.09 -28.26 16.84
CA PRO A 270 -5.87 -29.46 17.09
C PRO A 270 -7.17 -29.14 17.81
N SER A 271 -8.23 -29.85 17.44
CA SER A 271 -9.57 -29.58 17.95
C SER A 271 -9.71 -29.83 19.45
N SER A 272 -9.05 -30.86 19.97
CA SER A 272 -9.02 -31.23 21.40
C SER A 272 -8.43 -30.14 22.30
N GLU A 273 -7.57 -29.29 21.74
CA GLU A 273 -6.92 -28.17 22.45
C GLU A 273 -7.73 -26.87 22.38
N ARG A 274 -8.83 -26.86 21.61
CA ARG A 274 -9.59 -25.65 21.35
C ARG A 274 -10.61 -25.38 22.46
N GLN A 275 -10.84 -24.10 22.70
CA GLN A 275 -11.58 -23.59 23.86
C GLN A 275 -12.38 -22.34 23.47
N ARG A 276 -13.36 -21.96 24.29
CA ARG A 276 -14.26 -20.82 24.01
C ARG A 276 -13.54 -19.49 23.76
N HIS A 277 -12.44 -19.22 24.46
CA HIS A 277 -11.68 -17.97 24.30
C HIS A 277 -11.02 -17.85 22.92
N HIS A 278 -10.70 -18.98 22.28
CA HIS A 278 -10.20 -18.99 20.91
C HIS A 278 -11.26 -18.51 19.90
N THR A 279 -12.52 -18.93 20.08
CA THR A 279 -13.65 -18.44 19.27
C THR A 279 -13.87 -16.94 19.48
N LEU A 280 -13.81 -16.46 20.72
CA LEU A 280 -13.90 -15.03 21.02
C LEU A 280 -12.77 -14.24 20.35
N GLY A 281 -11.54 -14.76 20.39
CA GLY A 281 -10.39 -14.18 19.70
C GLY A 281 -10.59 -14.06 18.19
N LEU A 282 -11.13 -15.10 17.54
CA LEU A 282 -11.47 -15.06 16.12
C LEU A 282 -12.56 -14.03 15.80
N CYS A 283 -13.63 -13.95 16.59
CA CYS A 283 -14.66 -12.93 16.40
C CYS A 283 -14.10 -11.51 16.54
N MET A 284 -13.24 -11.28 17.52
CA MET A 284 -12.57 -10.00 17.71
C MET A 284 -11.65 -9.67 16.53
N ALA A 285 -10.87 -10.64 16.05
CA ALA A 285 -9.99 -10.46 14.89
C ALA A 285 -10.80 -10.11 13.63
N LEU A 286 -11.92 -10.81 13.40
CA LEU A 286 -12.84 -10.56 12.29
C LEU A 286 -13.39 -9.13 12.30
N LEU A 287 -13.83 -8.64 13.48
CA LEU A 287 -14.31 -7.27 13.64
C LEU A 287 -13.20 -6.24 13.38
N CYS A 288 -12.01 -6.45 13.95
CA CYS A 288 -10.86 -5.57 13.75
C CYS A 288 -10.48 -5.49 12.28
N VAL A 289 -10.35 -6.64 11.61
CA VAL A 289 -9.97 -6.71 10.21
C VAL A 289 -11.02 -6.11 9.29
N ALA A 290 -12.32 -6.31 9.56
CA ALA A 290 -13.39 -5.69 8.78
C ALA A 290 -13.33 -4.15 8.81
N MET A 291 -12.87 -3.55 9.92
CA MET A 291 -12.64 -2.11 10.03
C MET A 291 -11.35 -1.63 9.36
N ILE A 292 -10.38 -2.52 9.13
CA ILE A 292 -9.15 -2.22 8.39
C ILE A 292 -9.39 -2.28 6.88
N HIS A 293 -9.87 -3.43 6.39
CA HIS A 293 -10.21 -3.63 4.99
C HIS A 293 -11.08 -4.89 4.81
N PRO A 294 -12.11 -4.88 3.94
CA PRO A 294 -13.01 -6.02 3.75
C PRO A 294 -12.31 -7.30 3.26
N THR A 295 -11.20 -7.20 2.52
CA THR A 295 -10.47 -8.36 1.97
C THR A 295 -9.97 -9.31 3.05
N GLY A 296 -9.31 -8.81 4.10
CA GLY A 296 -8.82 -9.66 5.19
C GLY A 296 -9.95 -10.41 5.90
N ALA A 297 -11.14 -9.79 6.01
CA ALA A 297 -12.29 -10.42 6.63
C ALA A 297 -12.86 -11.54 5.75
N ILE A 298 -12.90 -11.34 4.43
CA ILE A 298 -13.24 -12.39 3.45
C ILE A 298 -12.24 -13.56 3.57
N TYR A 299 -10.95 -13.28 3.68
CA TYR A 299 -9.92 -14.34 3.74
C TYR A 299 -10.01 -15.14 5.02
N LEU A 300 -10.17 -14.47 6.16
CA LEU A 300 -10.38 -15.14 7.44
C LEU A 300 -11.68 -15.95 7.44
N ALA A 301 -12.77 -15.42 6.87
CA ALA A 301 -14.04 -16.14 6.74
C ALA A 301 -13.92 -17.40 5.87
N LEU A 302 -13.19 -17.33 4.74
CA LEU A 302 -12.92 -18.50 3.90
C LEU A 302 -11.99 -19.51 4.58
N PHE A 303 -11.05 -19.05 5.40
CA PHE A 303 -10.19 -19.92 6.20
C PHE A 303 -11.03 -20.66 7.25
N MET A 304 -11.94 -19.96 7.93
CA MET A 304 -12.90 -20.57 8.86
C MET A 304 -13.83 -21.55 8.14
N LEU A 305 -14.34 -21.21 6.95
CA LEU A 305 -15.15 -22.13 6.14
C LEU A 305 -14.38 -23.40 5.79
N SER A 306 -13.13 -23.27 5.35
CA SER A 306 -12.27 -24.40 5.03
C SER A 306 -12.02 -25.29 6.23
N HIS A 307 -11.84 -24.69 7.41
CA HIS A 307 -11.74 -25.41 8.68
C HIS A 307 -13.04 -26.18 8.98
N VAL A 308 -14.20 -25.55 8.83
CA VAL A 308 -15.52 -26.18 9.07
C VAL A 308 -15.76 -27.37 8.11
N ILE A 309 -15.43 -27.24 6.82
CA ILE A 309 -15.60 -28.29 5.81
C ILE A 309 -14.84 -29.58 6.19
N HIS A 310 -13.62 -29.44 6.72
CA HIS A 310 -12.83 -30.61 7.15
C HIS A 310 -13.10 -31.03 8.59
N GLY A 311 -13.55 -30.13 9.46
CA GLY A 311 -13.92 -30.45 10.84
C GLY A 311 -15.13 -31.39 10.94
N PHE A 312 -16.13 -31.26 10.04
CA PHE A 312 -17.28 -32.18 10.02
C PHE A 312 -16.94 -33.65 9.71
N LYS A 313 -15.72 -33.93 9.23
CA LYS A 313 -15.29 -35.29 8.84
C LYS A 313 -14.61 -36.05 9.98
N LEU A 314 -14.52 -35.45 11.17
CA LEU A 314 -13.96 -36.09 12.36
C LEU A 314 -15.11 -36.71 13.19
N ASP A 315 -14.91 -37.93 13.68
CA ASP A 315 -15.94 -38.77 14.33
C ASP A 315 -16.17 -38.47 15.83
N ASP A 316 -15.90 -37.24 16.28
CA ASP A 316 -16.03 -36.83 17.69
C ASP A 316 -17.24 -35.88 17.89
N GLU A 317 -18.18 -36.25 18.78
CA GLU A 317 -19.41 -35.49 19.06
C GLU A 317 -19.14 -34.10 19.67
N GLU A 318 -18.18 -33.98 20.61
CA GLU A 318 -17.82 -32.68 21.21
C GLU A 318 -17.19 -31.76 20.15
N HIS A 319 -16.38 -32.35 19.26
CA HIS A 319 -15.81 -31.66 18.13
C HIS A 319 -16.88 -31.13 17.17
N GLN A 320 -17.88 -31.94 16.83
CA GLN A 320 -18.97 -31.53 15.95
C GLN A 320 -19.78 -30.36 16.53
N GLU A 321 -19.97 -30.28 17.85
CA GLU A 321 -20.65 -29.14 18.46
C GLU A 321 -19.85 -27.83 18.32
N LEU A 322 -18.53 -27.88 18.57
CA LEU A 322 -17.62 -26.75 18.36
C LEU A 322 -17.62 -26.29 16.90
N VAL A 323 -17.55 -27.22 15.95
CA VAL A 323 -17.60 -26.94 14.51
C VAL A 323 -18.94 -26.32 14.10
N ARG A 324 -20.08 -26.80 14.64
CA ARG A 324 -21.40 -26.19 14.39
C ARG A 324 -21.48 -24.75 14.87
N ARG A 325 -20.92 -24.44 16.06
CA ARG A 325 -20.84 -23.06 16.55
C ARG A 325 -20.03 -22.16 15.62
N PHE A 326 -18.92 -22.66 15.09
CA PHE A 326 -18.14 -21.94 14.08
C PHE A 326 -18.92 -21.73 12.79
N ALA A 327 -19.65 -22.74 12.31
CA ALA A 327 -20.50 -22.61 11.14
C ALA A 327 -21.55 -21.51 11.31
N TYR A 328 -22.14 -21.35 12.51
CA TYR A 328 -23.05 -20.24 12.80
C TYR A 328 -22.35 -18.88 12.77
N VAL A 329 -21.15 -18.74 13.34
CA VAL A 329 -20.38 -17.48 13.28
C VAL A 329 -20.04 -17.12 11.83
N VAL A 330 -19.53 -18.08 11.06
CA VAL A 330 -19.21 -17.89 9.63
C VAL A 330 -20.46 -17.49 8.84
N SER A 331 -21.57 -18.20 9.04
CA SER A 331 -22.84 -17.90 8.37
C SER A 331 -23.33 -16.51 8.74
N ALA A 332 -23.37 -16.15 10.04
CA ALA A 332 -23.84 -14.84 10.49
C ALA A 332 -23.00 -13.71 9.92
N PHE A 333 -21.68 -13.89 9.87
CA PHE A 333 -20.78 -12.89 9.30
C PHE A 333 -20.98 -12.73 7.80
N ILE A 334 -21.06 -13.83 7.05
CA ILE A 334 -21.32 -13.79 5.60
C ILE A 334 -22.66 -13.10 5.33
N THR A 335 -23.72 -13.46 6.08
CA THR A 335 -25.05 -12.85 5.93
C THR A 335 -25.03 -11.35 6.24
N PHE A 336 -24.38 -10.94 7.34
CA PHE A 336 -24.29 -9.52 7.70
C PHE A 336 -23.45 -8.72 6.70
N GLY A 337 -22.29 -9.25 6.30
CA GLY A 337 -21.43 -8.63 5.29
C GLY A 337 -22.15 -8.49 3.95
N PHE A 338 -22.90 -9.52 3.55
CA PHE A 338 -23.73 -9.48 2.34
C PHE A 338 -24.86 -8.46 2.44
N ALA A 339 -25.54 -8.36 3.59
CA ALA A 339 -26.58 -7.36 3.81
C ALA A 339 -26.01 -5.93 3.77
N LEU A 340 -24.86 -5.68 4.39
CA LEU A 340 -24.18 -4.38 4.35
C LEU A 340 -23.78 -4.01 2.92
N ALA A 341 -23.13 -4.95 2.21
CA ALA A 341 -22.77 -4.81 0.81
C ALA A 341 -23.99 -4.42 -0.06
N LEU A 342 -25.12 -5.13 0.10
CA LEU A 342 -26.33 -4.88 -0.68
C LEU A 342 -27.08 -3.59 -0.34
N LEU A 343 -27.21 -3.27 0.94
CA LEU A 343 -28.07 -2.17 1.39
C LEU A 343 -27.34 -0.83 1.43
N VAL A 344 -26.03 -0.85 1.70
CA VAL A 344 -25.26 0.37 1.92
C VAL A 344 -24.34 0.67 0.74
N ILE A 345 -23.69 -0.34 0.16
CA ILE A 345 -22.61 -0.11 -0.82
C ILE A 345 -23.09 -0.27 -2.27
N ALA A 346 -23.87 -1.32 -2.57
CA ALA A 346 -24.34 -1.63 -3.93
C ALA A 346 -25.16 -0.50 -4.59
N PRO A 347 -26.04 0.25 -3.89
CA PRO A 347 -26.76 1.39 -4.48
C PRO A 347 -25.83 2.52 -4.96
N ARG A 348 -24.55 2.51 -4.55
CA ARG A 348 -23.58 3.59 -4.77
C ARG A 348 -22.56 3.29 -5.89
N LEU A 349 -22.62 2.09 -6.50
CA LEU A 349 -21.66 1.61 -7.50
C LEU A 349 -22.20 1.62 -8.94
N PHE A 350 -23.33 2.30 -9.19
CA PHE A 350 -24.09 2.16 -10.44
C PHE A 350 -23.54 2.92 -11.66
N GLU A 351 -22.36 3.55 -11.59
CA GLU A 351 -21.92 4.43 -12.68
C GLU A 351 -20.72 3.93 -13.50
N GLU A 352 -19.86 3.02 -13.00
CA GLU A 352 -18.77 2.45 -13.81
C GLU A 352 -18.47 0.98 -13.47
N ALA A 353 -18.25 0.15 -14.50
CA ALA A 353 -17.83 -1.23 -14.35
C ALA A 353 -16.32 -1.26 -14.01
N VAL A 354 -15.98 -1.52 -12.74
CA VAL A 354 -14.59 -1.50 -12.31
C VAL A 354 -13.84 -2.75 -12.78
N PHE A 355 -12.88 -2.54 -13.68
CA PHE A 355 -11.97 -3.57 -14.17
C PHE A 355 -10.88 -3.86 -13.13
N SER A 356 -10.48 -5.12 -12.99
CA SER A 356 -9.35 -5.52 -12.13
C SER A 356 -8.04 -4.91 -12.62
N GLU A 357 -7.23 -4.37 -11.70
CA GLU A 357 -5.98 -3.62 -11.96
C GLU A 357 -5.00 -4.36 -12.90
N TYR A 358 -5.00 -5.70 -12.84
CA TYR A 358 -4.04 -6.54 -13.58
C TYR A 358 -4.72 -7.67 -14.38
N GLY A 359 -6.01 -7.54 -14.69
CA GLY A 359 -6.80 -8.62 -15.28
C GLY A 359 -7.12 -9.76 -14.30
N TRP A 360 -7.40 -10.96 -14.80
CA TRP A 360 -7.85 -12.08 -13.95
C TRP A 360 -6.85 -12.44 -12.85
N GLN A 361 -7.22 -12.15 -11.60
CA GLN A 361 -6.31 -12.25 -10.46
C GLN A 361 -5.88 -13.68 -10.12
N GLY A 362 -6.64 -14.70 -10.51
CA GLY A 362 -6.26 -16.11 -10.38
C GLY A 362 -5.40 -16.64 -11.53
N GLY A 363 -5.09 -15.81 -12.53
CA GLY A 363 -4.35 -16.15 -13.75
C GLY A 363 -2.92 -15.60 -13.76
N ARG A 364 -2.61 -14.77 -14.75
CA ARG A 364 -1.26 -14.21 -14.96
C ARG A 364 -0.72 -13.46 -13.72
N PRO A 365 -1.47 -12.57 -13.05
CA PRO A 365 -1.00 -11.89 -11.84
C PRO A 365 -0.58 -12.86 -10.73
N LEU A 366 -1.35 -13.93 -10.48
CA LEU A 366 -0.98 -14.94 -9.48
C LEU A 366 0.37 -15.58 -9.81
N LEU A 367 0.62 -15.92 -11.08
CA LEU A 367 1.90 -16.49 -11.53
C LEU A 367 3.06 -15.50 -11.42
N VAL A 368 2.84 -14.23 -11.76
CA VAL A 368 3.88 -13.19 -11.67
C VAL A 368 4.31 -12.96 -10.23
N TYR A 369 3.36 -12.77 -9.32
CA TYR A 369 3.67 -12.38 -7.94
C TYR A 369 3.90 -13.56 -6.99
N ASN A 370 3.38 -14.75 -7.29
CA ASN A 370 3.48 -15.91 -6.41
C ASN A 370 3.91 -17.19 -7.13
N GLY A 371 4.40 -17.15 -8.37
CA GLY A 371 4.68 -18.35 -9.16
C GLY A 371 5.62 -19.36 -8.48
N PHE A 372 6.73 -18.90 -7.90
CA PHE A 372 7.69 -19.76 -7.19
C PHE A 372 7.09 -20.41 -5.94
N VAL A 373 6.47 -19.60 -5.06
CA VAL A 373 5.81 -20.13 -3.86
C VAL A 373 4.60 -21.01 -4.21
N LEU A 374 3.85 -20.71 -5.28
CA LEU A 374 2.74 -21.53 -5.79
C LEU A 374 3.23 -22.90 -6.25
N PHE A 375 4.33 -22.95 -7.00
CA PHE A 375 4.93 -24.20 -7.45
C PHE A 375 5.36 -25.06 -6.25
N ALA A 376 6.10 -24.48 -5.30
CA ALA A 376 6.50 -25.16 -4.07
C ALA A 376 5.28 -25.61 -3.23
N ALA A 377 4.25 -24.77 -3.13
CA ALA A 377 3.01 -25.08 -2.43
C ALA A 377 2.25 -26.24 -3.10
N GLY A 378 2.32 -26.38 -4.43
CA GLY A 378 1.76 -27.53 -5.14
C GLY A 378 2.38 -28.87 -4.70
N PHE A 379 3.71 -28.92 -4.56
CA PHE A 379 4.39 -30.10 -4.00
C PHE A 379 4.04 -30.32 -2.53
N ALA A 380 4.00 -29.25 -1.74
CA ALA A 380 3.61 -29.32 -0.34
C ALA A 380 2.17 -29.84 -0.18
N ALA A 381 1.22 -29.39 -1.01
CA ALA A 381 -0.16 -29.85 -1.02
C ALA A 381 -0.27 -31.36 -1.28
N ILE A 382 0.53 -31.87 -2.24
CA ILE A 382 0.57 -33.29 -2.58
C ILE A 382 1.26 -34.10 -1.47
N GLY A 383 2.40 -33.63 -0.98
CA GLY A 383 3.20 -34.30 0.05
C GLY A 383 2.47 -34.42 1.37
N LEU A 384 1.75 -33.36 1.77
CA LEU A 384 1.05 -33.26 3.05
C LEU A 384 -0.46 -33.56 2.95
N ARG A 385 -0.98 -34.02 1.81
CA ARG A 385 -2.42 -34.27 1.58
C ARG A 385 -3.11 -35.19 2.61
N ALA A 386 -2.32 -36.00 3.30
CA ALA A 386 -2.77 -36.90 4.35
C ALA A 386 -2.94 -36.21 5.71
N THR A 387 -2.69 -34.90 5.81
CA THR A 387 -2.79 -34.12 7.05
C THR A 387 -3.97 -33.15 7.03
N LEU A 388 -4.53 -32.86 8.21
CA LEU A 388 -5.70 -31.98 8.35
C LEU A 388 -5.35 -30.54 7.98
N GLU A 389 -4.23 -30.04 8.48
CA GLU A 389 -3.77 -28.66 8.31
C GLU A 389 -3.55 -28.35 6.82
N ALA A 390 -2.87 -29.26 6.09
CA ALA A 390 -2.65 -29.09 4.66
C ALA A 390 -3.97 -29.14 3.86
N ARG A 391 -4.93 -29.99 4.25
CA ARG A 391 -6.25 -30.04 3.61
C ARG A 391 -7.03 -28.75 3.80
N ILE A 392 -7.01 -28.19 5.01
CA ILE A 392 -7.64 -26.90 5.31
C ILE A 392 -7.01 -25.79 4.47
N ILE A 393 -5.67 -25.66 4.49
CA ILE A 393 -4.96 -24.60 3.75
C ILE A 393 -5.16 -24.75 2.23
N THR A 394 -5.08 -25.97 1.69
CA THR A 394 -5.30 -26.23 0.26
C THR A 394 -6.72 -25.87 -0.17
N THR A 395 -7.72 -26.19 0.67
CA THR A 395 -9.12 -25.82 0.42
C THR A 395 -9.32 -24.32 0.50
N TRP A 396 -8.64 -23.66 1.43
CA TRP A 396 -8.67 -22.20 1.56
C TRP A 396 -8.09 -21.51 0.32
N VAL A 397 -6.92 -21.97 -0.17
CA VAL A 397 -6.33 -21.51 -1.44
C VAL A 397 -7.32 -21.73 -2.60
N ALA A 398 -7.95 -22.90 -2.68
CA ALA A 398 -8.93 -23.20 -3.72
C ALA A 398 -10.16 -22.27 -3.64
N CYS A 399 -10.69 -21.98 -2.45
CA CYS A 399 -11.78 -21.03 -2.27
C CYS A 399 -11.39 -19.60 -2.70
N LEU A 400 -10.18 -19.15 -2.36
CA LEU A 400 -9.67 -17.85 -2.80
C LEU A 400 -9.51 -17.81 -4.33
N TRP A 401 -9.01 -18.90 -4.93
CA TRP A 401 -8.87 -19.00 -6.36
C TRP A 401 -10.24 -18.99 -7.07
N LEU A 402 -11.23 -19.68 -6.51
CA LEU A 402 -12.61 -19.64 -7.00
C LEU A 402 -13.22 -18.24 -6.91
N LEU A 403 -12.95 -17.47 -5.85
CA LEU A 403 -13.44 -16.07 -5.76
C LEU A 403 -12.90 -15.19 -6.90
N SER A 404 -11.67 -15.46 -7.37
CA SER A 404 -11.06 -14.66 -8.45
C SER A 404 -11.77 -14.79 -9.81
N PHE A 405 -12.66 -15.78 -9.99
CA PHE A 405 -13.44 -15.92 -11.23
C PHE A 405 -14.34 -14.73 -11.52
N VAL A 406 -14.65 -13.91 -10.50
CA VAL A 406 -15.37 -12.66 -10.69
C VAL A 406 -14.68 -11.73 -11.71
N HIS A 407 -13.35 -11.83 -11.85
CA HIS A 407 -12.55 -11.06 -12.82
C HIS A 407 -12.34 -11.77 -14.17
N LEU A 408 -12.71 -13.06 -14.28
CA LEU A 408 -12.51 -13.84 -15.50
C LEU A 408 -13.73 -13.80 -16.43
N VAL A 409 -14.93 -13.78 -15.85
CA VAL A 409 -16.18 -13.89 -16.62
C VAL A 409 -16.73 -12.49 -16.93
N GLU A 410 -16.63 -12.12 -18.20
CA GLU A 410 -17.20 -10.88 -18.71
C GLU A 410 -18.70 -10.77 -18.40
N GLY A 411 -19.14 -9.60 -17.95
CA GLY A 411 -20.54 -9.34 -17.59
C GLY A 411 -20.94 -9.66 -16.14
N LEU A 412 -20.15 -10.43 -15.37
CA LEU A 412 -20.42 -10.60 -13.93
C LEU A 412 -20.32 -9.27 -13.16
N GLN A 413 -19.43 -8.39 -13.59
CA GLN A 413 -19.29 -7.03 -13.05
C GLN A 413 -20.54 -6.15 -13.22
N ASN A 414 -21.49 -6.54 -14.09
CA ASN A 414 -22.75 -5.81 -14.24
C ASN A 414 -23.76 -6.16 -13.12
N ILE A 415 -23.49 -7.19 -12.32
CA ILE A 415 -24.28 -7.53 -11.14
C ILE A 415 -23.72 -6.74 -9.96
N PRO A 416 -24.49 -5.85 -9.30
CA PRO A 416 -23.95 -4.90 -8.30
C PRO A 416 -23.12 -5.53 -7.19
N ILE A 417 -23.56 -6.68 -6.66
CA ILE A 417 -22.82 -7.42 -5.63
C ILE A 417 -21.47 -7.93 -6.16
N LEU A 418 -21.47 -8.46 -7.38
CA LEU A 418 -20.27 -9.01 -7.98
C LEU A 418 -19.34 -7.89 -8.46
N SER A 419 -19.87 -6.73 -8.83
CA SER A 419 -19.10 -5.50 -9.05
C SER A 419 -18.36 -5.08 -7.77
N LEU A 420 -19.07 -5.01 -6.65
CA LEU A 420 -18.46 -4.69 -5.35
C LEU A 420 -17.42 -5.74 -4.94
N LEU A 421 -17.70 -7.02 -5.18
CA LEU A 421 -16.74 -8.09 -4.93
C LEU A 421 -15.51 -7.96 -5.85
N SER A 422 -15.71 -7.67 -7.14
CA SER A 422 -14.64 -7.41 -8.11
C SER A 422 -13.76 -6.25 -7.66
N TYR A 423 -14.37 -5.13 -7.28
CA TYR A 423 -13.72 -3.95 -6.74
C TYR A 423 -12.93 -4.26 -5.48
N THR A 424 -13.54 -4.97 -4.53
CA THR A 424 -12.87 -5.36 -3.28
C THR A 424 -11.66 -6.27 -3.53
N LEU A 425 -11.72 -7.10 -4.56
CA LEU A 425 -10.71 -8.10 -4.88
C LEU A 425 -9.76 -7.66 -6.03
N TYR A 426 -9.80 -6.39 -6.46
CA TYR A 426 -9.18 -5.90 -7.70
C TYR A 426 -7.67 -6.18 -7.83
N SER A 427 -6.94 -6.30 -6.72
CA SER A 427 -5.51 -6.64 -6.65
C SER A 427 -5.22 -7.89 -5.80
N MET A 428 -6.20 -8.79 -5.66
CA MET A 428 -6.12 -9.95 -4.77
C MET A 428 -4.96 -10.90 -5.07
N ALA A 429 -4.42 -10.90 -6.29
CA ALA A 429 -3.25 -11.71 -6.63
C ALA A 429 -2.04 -11.40 -5.72
N LEU A 430 -1.89 -10.14 -5.30
CA LEU A 430 -0.75 -9.72 -4.49
C LEU A 430 -0.92 -10.07 -3.00
N HIS A 431 -2.15 -10.09 -2.48
CA HIS A 431 -2.36 -10.24 -1.02
C HIS A 431 -3.17 -11.46 -0.58
N ALA A 432 -4.04 -12.03 -1.42
CA ALA A 432 -4.90 -13.14 -1.02
C ALA A 432 -4.15 -14.47 -0.96
N PHE A 433 -3.31 -14.75 -1.96
CA PHE A 433 -2.70 -16.07 -2.14
C PHE A 433 -1.38 -16.22 -1.39
N HIS A 434 -0.66 -15.12 -1.19
CA HIS A 434 0.73 -15.17 -0.74
C HIS A 434 0.88 -15.86 0.62
N VAL A 435 0.12 -15.41 1.63
CA VAL A 435 0.14 -16.01 2.97
C VAL A 435 -0.25 -17.49 2.92
N PRO A 436 -1.46 -17.89 2.42
CA PRO A 436 -1.84 -19.30 2.36
C PRO A 436 -0.82 -20.22 1.68
N LEU A 437 -0.23 -19.80 0.56
CA LEU A 437 0.78 -20.58 -0.16
C LEU A 437 2.05 -20.72 0.67
N ALA A 438 2.54 -19.62 1.25
CA ALA A 438 3.71 -19.63 2.12
C ALA A 438 3.48 -20.47 3.38
N LEU A 439 2.27 -20.49 3.95
CA LEU A 439 1.91 -21.34 5.08
C LEU A 439 2.08 -22.82 4.72
N LEU A 440 1.59 -23.23 3.56
CA LEU A 440 1.68 -24.62 3.11
C LEU A 440 3.13 -25.04 2.87
N VAL A 441 3.94 -24.16 2.25
CA VAL A 441 5.37 -24.40 2.06
C VAL A 441 6.11 -24.45 3.40
N ALA A 442 5.78 -23.60 4.36
CA ALA A 442 6.45 -23.57 5.66
C ALA A 442 6.25 -24.87 6.46
N LEU A 443 5.02 -25.42 6.44
CA LEU A 443 4.74 -26.71 7.09
C LEU A 443 5.50 -27.87 6.44
N TRP A 444 5.66 -27.83 5.12
CA TRP A 444 6.41 -28.86 4.39
C TRP A 444 7.92 -28.68 4.51
N TRP A 445 8.41 -27.45 4.55
CA TRP A 445 9.84 -27.15 4.63
C TRP A 445 10.41 -27.44 6.02
N SER A 446 9.63 -27.24 7.08
CA SER A 446 10.11 -27.57 8.42
C SER A 446 10.22 -29.08 8.63
N PRO A 447 11.38 -29.59 9.09
CA PRO A 447 11.56 -31.01 9.38
C PRO A 447 10.95 -31.45 10.72
N LYS A 448 10.34 -30.52 11.48
CA LYS A 448 9.91 -30.71 12.87
C LYS A 448 8.44 -30.35 13.10
N THR A 449 7.61 -30.45 12.07
CA THR A 449 6.16 -30.25 12.24
C THR A 449 5.51 -31.48 12.85
N ASN A 450 4.48 -31.27 13.68
CA ASN A 450 3.59 -32.34 14.14
C ASN A 450 2.20 -32.06 13.56
N LEU A 451 1.91 -32.69 12.43
CA LEU A 451 0.68 -32.48 11.65
C LEU A 451 -0.31 -33.61 11.93
N THR A 452 -1.61 -33.28 11.95
CA THR A 452 -2.66 -34.23 12.30
C THR A 452 -2.96 -35.16 11.12
N PRO A 453 -2.66 -36.48 11.19
CA PRO A 453 -2.96 -37.40 10.09
C PRO A 453 -4.47 -37.62 9.94
N VAL A 454 -4.95 -37.81 8.70
CA VAL A 454 -6.36 -38.04 8.38
C VAL A 454 -6.52 -39.35 7.60
N GLY A 455 -7.03 -40.37 8.29
CA GLY A 455 -7.22 -41.75 7.79
C GLY A 455 -6.21 -42.71 8.40
N GLU A 456 -6.65 -43.93 8.74
CA GLU A 456 -5.87 -44.90 9.54
C GLU A 456 -4.67 -45.54 8.79
N ASP A 457 -4.62 -45.47 7.44
CA ASP A 457 -3.67 -46.24 6.61
C ASP A 457 -2.92 -45.43 5.52
N VAL A 458 -2.74 -44.11 5.67
CA VAL A 458 -2.11 -43.29 4.62
C VAL A 458 -0.69 -42.88 4.98
N GLU A 459 0.32 -43.53 4.38
CA GLU A 459 1.71 -43.08 4.46
C GLU A 459 1.87 -41.67 3.86
N ILE A 460 2.45 -40.75 4.65
CA ILE A 460 2.84 -39.43 4.19
C ILE A 460 4.03 -39.61 3.24
N ARG A 461 3.77 -39.48 1.93
CA ARG A 461 4.75 -39.80 0.87
C ARG A 461 6.03 -38.96 0.98
N TRP A 462 5.89 -37.67 1.30
CA TRP A 462 6.99 -36.72 1.48
C TRP A 462 6.73 -35.87 2.73
N PRO A 463 7.16 -36.34 3.91
CA PRO A 463 6.82 -35.69 5.18
C PRO A 463 7.48 -34.32 5.34
N SER A 464 8.58 -34.08 4.63
CA SER A 464 9.26 -32.80 4.62
C SER A 464 9.97 -32.57 3.28
N MET A 465 10.33 -31.31 3.03
CA MET A 465 11.08 -30.90 1.86
C MET A 465 12.48 -31.56 1.87
N PRO A 466 12.93 -32.17 0.75
CA PRO A 466 14.28 -32.72 0.66
C PRO A 466 15.35 -31.66 0.93
N GLU A 467 16.37 -31.99 1.71
CA GLU A 467 17.42 -31.04 2.12
C GLU A 467 18.06 -30.26 0.95
N PRO A 468 18.41 -30.88 -0.21
CA PRO A 468 18.97 -30.12 -1.33
C PRO A 468 18.01 -29.07 -1.88
N VAL A 469 16.71 -29.38 -1.92
CA VAL A 469 15.68 -28.43 -2.38
C VAL A 469 15.52 -27.31 -1.36
N GLY A 470 15.53 -27.64 -0.06
CA GLY A 470 15.51 -26.65 1.02
C GLY A 470 16.72 -25.71 1.00
N LEU A 471 17.91 -26.23 0.72
CA LEU A 471 19.13 -25.41 0.61
C LEU A 471 19.06 -24.44 -0.59
N VAL A 472 18.56 -24.91 -1.73
CA VAL A 472 18.34 -24.06 -2.91
C VAL A 472 17.32 -22.97 -2.61
N ALA A 473 16.18 -23.33 -2.00
CA ALA A 473 15.14 -22.37 -1.62
C ALA A 473 15.69 -21.31 -0.64
N LEU A 474 16.43 -21.73 0.39
CA LEU A 474 17.08 -20.82 1.33
C LEU A 474 18.05 -19.87 0.60
N SER A 475 18.89 -20.41 -0.28
CA SER A 475 19.86 -19.62 -1.05
C SER A 475 19.16 -18.57 -1.92
N CYS A 476 18.08 -18.94 -2.60
CA CYS A 476 17.27 -18.01 -3.38
C CYS A 476 16.69 -16.88 -2.52
N VAL A 477 16.13 -17.20 -1.35
CA VAL A 477 15.58 -16.19 -0.42
C VAL A 477 16.67 -15.26 0.08
N LEU A 478 17.84 -15.79 0.46
CA LEU A 478 18.96 -14.97 0.94
C LEU A 478 19.52 -14.07 -0.15
N LEU A 479 19.66 -14.57 -1.38
CA LEU A 479 20.06 -13.73 -2.51
C LEU A 479 19.02 -12.65 -2.77
N GLY A 480 17.73 -12.97 -2.78
CA GLY A 480 16.64 -12.00 -2.90
C GLY A 480 16.69 -10.93 -1.80
N ALA A 481 16.93 -11.34 -0.55
CA ALA A 481 17.09 -10.46 0.59
C ALA A 481 18.34 -9.55 0.50
N LEU A 482 19.38 -9.97 -0.22
CA LEU A 482 20.55 -9.12 -0.50
C LEU A 482 20.32 -8.16 -1.67
N PHE A 483 19.63 -8.60 -2.72
CA PHE A 483 19.34 -7.77 -3.89
C PHE A 483 18.25 -6.73 -3.64
N ALA A 484 17.22 -7.05 -2.84
CA ALA A 484 16.10 -6.14 -2.58
C ALA A 484 16.54 -4.78 -2.00
N PRO A 485 17.44 -4.70 -0.99
CA PRO A 485 18.00 -3.42 -0.55
C PRO A 485 18.73 -2.65 -1.64
N SER A 486 19.46 -3.33 -2.52
CA SER A 486 20.18 -2.67 -3.63
C SER A 486 19.21 -2.07 -4.65
N ILE A 487 18.11 -2.77 -4.94
CA ILE A 487 17.03 -2.24 -5.79
C ILE A 487 16.36 -1.05 -5.10
N ALA A 488 16.03 -1.16 -3.81
CA ALA A 488 15.41 -0.06 -3.06
C ALA A 488 16.29 1.20 -3.01
N LEU A 489 17.61 1.03 -2.83
CA LEU A 489 18.59 2.12 -2.89
C LEU A 489 18.66 2.76 -4.27
N SER A 490 18.64 1.96 -5.34
CA SER A 490 18.58 2.47 -6.70
C SER A 490 17.29 3.26 -6.91
N LEU A 491 16.13 2.69 -6.60
CA LEU A 491 14.82 3.33 -6.80
C LEU A 491 14.65 4.62 -5.98
N ALA A 492 15.26 4.72 -4.80
CA ALA A 492 15.22 5.95 -4.00
C ALA A 492 15.89 7.16 -4.68
N GLN A 493 16.62 6.97 -5.78
CA GLN A 493 17.21 8.04 -6.59
C GLN A 493 16.33 8.45 -7.79
N HIS A 494 15.15 7.86 -7.92
CA HIS A 494 14.26 8.02 -9.08
C HIS A 494 12.95 8.73 -8.69
N ASP A 495 13.03 10.03 -8.41
CA ASP A 495 11.85 10.84 -8.06
C ASP A 495 10.85 11.00 -9.22
N GLU A 496 11.27 10.78 -10.47
CA GLU A 496 10.40 10.78 -11.66
C GLU A 496 9.35 9.65 -11.63
N LEU A 497 9.56 8.63 -10.80
CA LEU A 497 8.60 7.53 -10.63
C LEU A 497 7.45 7.89 -9.68
N GLN A 498 7.55 9.00 -8.96
CA GLN A 498 6.53 9.41 -8.00
C GLN A 498 5.30 10.01 -8.70
N ALA A 499 4.14 9.88 -8.08
CA ALA A 499 2.87 10.43 -8.60
C ALA A 499 2.70 11.94 -8.37
N VAL A 500 3.72 12.58 -7.80
CA VAL A 500 3.78 13.99 -7.43
C VAL A 500 5.20 14.47 -7.74
N ALA A 501 5.33 15.62 -8.39
CA ALA A 501 6.63 16.17 -8.76
C ALA A 501 7.27 16.91 -7.57
N PRO A 502 8.61 17.05 -7.52
CA PRO A 502 9.29 17.86 -6.50
C PRO A 502 8.75 19.30 -6.40
N GLY A 503 8.43 19.92 -7.53
CA GLY A 503 7.80 21.25 -7.60
C GLY A 503 6.44 21.32 -6.89
N ASP A 504 5.63 20.26 -6.98
CA ASP A 504 4.32 20.21 -6.31
C ASP A 504 4.49 20.26 -4.79
N HIS A 505 5.48 19.55 -4.25
CA HIS A 505 5.80 19.58 -2.81
C HIS A 505 6.24 20.97 -2.37
N ALA A 506 7.15 21.59 -3.13
CA ALA A 506 7.66 22.92 -2.83
C ALA A 506 6.55 23.99 -2.80
N LEU A 507 5.58 23.91 -3.72
CA LEU A 507 4.45 24.84 -3.74
C LEU A 507 3.46 24.62 -2.60
N ARG A 508 3.24 23.38 -2.17
CA ARG A 508 2.33 23.08 -1.05
C ARG A 508 2.79 23.71 0.26
N GLU A 509 4.10 23.77 0.49
CA GLU A 509 4.68 24.45 1.66
C GLU A 509 4.43 25.97 1.62
N ARG A 510 4.15 26.55 0.45
CA ARG A 510 3.84 27.98 0.27
C ARG A 510 2.36 28.32 0.36
N LEU A 511 1.47 27.32 0.41
CA LEU A 511 0.02 27.55 0.46
C LEU A 511 -0.44 28.27 1.74
N GLY A 512 0.37 28.28 2.81
CA GLY A 512 0.02 28.96 4.06
C GLY A 512 -0.14 30.48 3.95
N GLU A 513 0.29 31.07 2.84
CA GLU A 513 0.15 32.50 2.55
C GLU A 513 -1.18 32.84 1.84
N ILE A 514 -1.98 31.82 1.48
CA ILE A 514 -3.21 31.95 0.71
C ILE A 514 -4.44 31.68 1.59
N GLU A 515 -5.51 32.41 1.32
CA GLU A 515 -6.81 32.20 1.95
C GLU A 515 -7.90 31.97 0.90
N GLY A 516 -8.83 31.06 1.19
CA GLY A 516 -10.02 30.80 0.39
C GLY A 516 -9.92 29.59 -0.52
N ALA A 517 -10.79 29.56 -1.53
CA ALA A 517 -10.89 28.46 -2.47
C ALA A 517 -9.73 28.51 -3.47
N ILE A 518 -9.07 27.38 -3.68
CA ILE A 518 -8.02 27.21 -4.68
C ILE A 518 -8.42 26.08 -5.63
N TYR A 519 -8.32 26.35 -6.93
CA TYR A 519 -8.47 25.30 -7.91
C TYR A 519 -7.28 24.34 -7.85
N THR A 520 -7.56 23.05 -7.77
CA THR A 520 -6.56 21.98 -7.91
C THR A 520 -7.06 20.94 -8.91
N GLU A 521 -6.14 20.31 -9.62
CA GLU A 521 -6.49 19.26 -10.60
C GLU A 521 -7.07 18.02 -9.89
N ASN A 522 -8.11 17.40 -10.47
CA ASN A 522 -8.71 16.19 -9.90
C ASN A 522 -7.90 14.94 -10.27
N MET A 523 -6.62 14.94 -9.91
CA MET A 523 -5.63 13.90 -10.19
C MET A 523 -4.65 13.75 -9.02
N HIS A 524 -3.86 12.68 -9.02
CA HIS A 524 -2.95 12.32 -7.93
C HIS A 524 -2.07 13.48 -7.45
N TRP A 525 -1.46 14.24 -8.37
CA TRP A 525 -0.63 15.42 -8.08
C TRP A 525 -1.43 16.62 -7.54
N GLY A 526 -2.71 16.75 -7.90
CA GLY A 526 -3.57 17.86 -7.47
C GLY A 526 -4.20 17.65 -6.10
N TYR A 527 -4.21 16.42 -5.58
CA TYR A 527 -4.68 16.14 -4.21
C TYR A 527 -3.68 16.64 -3.17
N VAL A 528 -4.03 17.75 -2.53
CA VAL A 528 -3.22 18.36 -1.46
C VAL A 528 -3.57 17.73 -0.12
N TRP A 529 -2.67 16.91 0.42
CA TRP A 529 -2.72 16.50 1.83
C TRP A 529 -1.96 17.52 2.68
N ASN A 530 -2.32 17.63 3.96
CA ASN A 530 -1.83 18.66 4.90
C ASN A 530 -2.05 20.09 4.40
N ALA A 531 -3.16 20.36 3.69
CA ALA A 531 -3.52 21.72 3.33
C ALA A 531 -3.66 22.61 4.59
N PRO A 532 -3.21 23.87 4.56
CA PRO A 532 -3.49 24.84 5.62
C PRO A 532 -4.99 25.02 5.84
N GLU A 533 -5.42 25.28 7.08
CA GLU A 533 -6.85 25.46 7.42
C GLU A 533 -7.54 26.59 6.63
N SER A 534 -6.78 27.59 6.20
CA SER A 534 -7.28 28.72 5.39
C SER A 534 -7.55 28.36 3.92
N VAL A 535 -7.07 27.21 3.44
CA VAL A 535 -7.07 26.84 2.03
C VAL A 535 -8.11 25.74 1.76
N GLN A 536 -9.02 26.00 0.83
CA GLN A 536 -10.08 25.08 0.43
C GLN A 536 -9.82 24.58 -1.00
N THR A 537 -9.40 23.32 -1.14
CA THR A 537 -9.11 22.74 -2.46
C THR A 537 -10.37 22.25 -3.16
N THR A 538 -10.39 22.34 -4.49
CA THR A 538 -11.49 21.81 -5.29
C THR A 538 -11.42 20.29 -5.49
N SER A 539 -10.21 19.74 -5.63
CA SER A 539 -10.01 18.31 -5.89
C SER A 539 -10.15 17.46 -4.63
N ILE A 540 -10.66 16.24 -4.77
CA ILE A 540 -10.67 15.24 -3.70
C ILE A 540 -10.37 13.83 -4.22
N PRO A 541 -9.61 13.00 -3.48
CA PRO A 541 -9.33 11.65 -3.89
C PRO A 541 -10.56 10.76 -3.77
N THR A 542 -10.88 10.06 -4.86
CA THR A 542 -11.94 9.06 -4.89
C THR A 542 -11.31 7.66 -4.75
N LEU A 543 -11.13 7.18 -3.51
CA LEU A 543 -10.75 5.77 -3.23
C LEU A 543 -11.89 4.77 -3.55
N GLY A 544 -12.70 5.08 -4.57
CA GLY A 544 -13.95 4.41 -4.97
C GLY A 544 -15.04 4.33 -3.89
N LEU A 545 -14.91 5.09 -2.81
CA LEU A 545 -15.79 5.02 -1.62
C LEU A 545 -16.08 6.43 -1.07
N VAL A 546 -16.47 7.36 -1.93
CA VAL A 546 -16.88 8.72 -1.54
C VAL A 546 -18.36 8.94 -1.85
N TYR A 547 -19.07 9.61 -0.95
CA TYR A 547 -20.42 10.11 -1.20
C TYR A 547 -20.34 11.63 -1.34
N LEU A 548 -20.60 12.14 -2.54
CA LEU A 548 -20.60 13.56 -2.89
C LEU A 548 -22.03 14.07 -3.07
N THR A 549 -22.39 15.13 -2.35
CA THR A 549 -23.67 15.83 -2.54
C THR A 549 -23.51 17.11 -3.36
N ALA A 550 -22.38 17.79 -3.22
CA ALA A 550 -22.01 18.97 -3.99
C ALA A 550 -20.48 19.07 -4.11
N GLY A 551 -19.99 19.75 -5.14
CA GLY A 551 -18.57 20.00 -5.34
C GLY A 551 -18.31 20.94 -6.51
N GLU A 552 -17.31 21.80 -6.39
CA GLU A 552 -17.01 22.83 -7.39
C GLU A 552 -16.01 22.38 -8.48
N GLN A 553 -15.35 21.24 -8.32
CA GLN A 553 -14.28 20.77 -9.23
C GLN A 553 -14.67 20.81 -10.71
N ASN A 554 -15.83 20.25 -11.06
CA ASN A 554 -16.28 20.17 -12.45
C ASN A 554 -16.69 21.54 -13.01
N ASN A 555 -17.29 22.39 -12.17
CA ASN A 555 -17.69 23.74 -12.55
C ASN A 555 -16.46 24.62 -12.79
N ALA A 556 -15.51 24.59 -11.85
CA ALA A 556 -14.26 25.32 -11.93
C ALA A 556 -13.42 24.88 -13.14
N THR A 557 -13.30 23.57 -13.39
CA THR A 557 -12.59 23.06 -14.58
C THR A 557 -13.20 23.58 -15.88
N ARG A 558 -14.54 23.60 -15.99
CA ARG A 558 -15.23 24.19 -17.16
C ARG A 558 -15.04 25.69 -17.26
N ALA A 559 -15.02 26.39 -16.12
CA ALA A 559 -14.79 27.82 -16.06
C ALA A 559 -13.36 28.21 -16.51
N ILE A 560 -12.33 27.41 -16.16
CA ILE A 560 -10.96 27.60 -16.66
C ILE A 560 -10.97 27.52 -18.20
N TYR A 561 -11.52 26.44 -18.77
CA TYR A 561 -11.51 26.26 -20.22
C TYR A 561 -12.35 27.29 -21.00
N ALA A 562 -13.25 27.99 -20.32
CA ALA A 562 -14.10 29.00 -20.91
C ALA A 562 -13.65 30.44 -20.57
N ASP A 563 -12.51 30.61 -19.87
CA ASP A 563 -12.04 31.90 -19.34
C ASP A 563 -13.14 32.66 -18.58
N ASN A 564 -13.96 31.93 -17.81
CA ASN A 564 -15.09 32.52 -17.10
C ASN A 564 -14.65 33.18 -15.78
N VAL A 565 -14.06 34.37 -15.89
CA VAL A 565 -13.62 35.20 -14.75
C VAL A 565 -14.75 35.43 -13.74
N SER A 566 -15.99 35.62 -14.23
CA SER A 566 -17.14 35.90 -13.36
C SER A 566 -17.43 34.77 -12.38
N TYR A 567 -17.21 33.51 -12.78
CA TYR A 567 -17.36 32.35 -11.92
C TYR A 567 -16.32 32.35 -10.78
N PHE A 568 -15.05 32.61 -11.09
CA PHE A 568 -13.98 32.61 -10.08
C PHE A 568 -14.16 33.74 -9.08
N SER A 569 -14.48 34.95 -9.56
CA SER A 569 -14.79 36.10 -8.71
C SER A 569 -16.02 35.85 -7.84
N SER A 570 -17.07 35.21 -8.35
CA SER A 570 -18.29 34.92 -7.56
C SER A 570 -18.08 33.85 -6.50
N ASN A 571 -17.15 32.93 -6.71
CA ASN A 571 -16.84 31.83 -5.79
C ASN A 571 -15.60 32.10 -4.91
N ASN A 572 -15.05 33.31 -4.97
CA ASN A 572 -13.82 33.69 -4.26
C ASN A 572 -12.67 32.69 -4.48
N MET A 573 -12.52 32.22 -5.73
CA MET A 573 -11.53 31.23 -6.14
C MET A 573 -10.48 31.91 -7.02
N ASN A 574 -9.65 32.76 -6.40
CA ASN A 574 -8.72 33.63 -7.10
C ASN A 574 -7.36 32.98 -7.39
N HIS A 575 -7.18 31.72 -6.99
CA HIS A 575 -5.92 31.01 -7.15
C HIS A 575 -6.14 29.63 -7.77
N ALA A 576 -5.12 29.13 -8.47
CA ALA A 576 -5.05 27.76 -8.95
C ALA A 576 -3.67 27.16 -8.71
N LEU A 577 -3.60 25.87 -8.41
CA LEU A 577 -2.35 25.12 -8.25
C LEU A 577 -2.31 24.01 -9.30
N THR A 578 -1.24 23.99 -10.10
CA THR A 578 -1.06 23.02 -11.19
C THR A 578 0.29 22.34 -11.12
N SER A 579 0.34 21.10 -11.62
CA SER A 579 1.54 20.26 -11.67
C SER A 579 2.08 20.19 -13.10
N PRO A 580 3.41 19.98 -13.30
CA PRO A 580 3.97 19.70 -14.62
C PRO A 580 3.48 18.36 -15.20
N LEU A 581 2.93 17.48 -14.35
CA LEU A 581 2.29 16.21 -14.74
C LEU A 581 0.90 16.43 -15.36
N GLY A 582 0.26 17.55 -15.01
CA GLY A 582 -1.10 17.89 -15.37
C GLY A 582 -1.23 18.58 -16.72
N SER A 583 -2.49 18.85 -17.11
CA SER A 583 -2.81 19.52 -18.38
C SER A 583 -3.47 20.89 -18.19
N ILE A 584 -3.97 21.20 -16.99
CA ILE A 584 -4.68 22.46 -16.75
C ILE A 584 -3.76 23.66 -16.90
N GLN A 585 -2.49 23.54 -16.54
CA GLN A 585 -1.56 24.66 -16.65
C GLN A 585 -1.42 25.18 -18.07
N TRP A 586 -1.60 24.32 -19.08
CA TRP A 586 -1.53 24.73 -20.47
C TRP A 586 -2.68 25.67 -20.84
N ALA A 587 -3.88 25.43 -20.26
CA ALA A 587 -5.01 26.33 -20.44
C ALA A 587 -4.77 27.68 -19.74
N LEU A 588 -4.26 27.64 -18.50
CA LEU A 588 -3.95 28.85 -17.72
C LEU A 588 -2.85 29.69 -18.37
N ALA A 589 -1.76 29.07 -18.84
CA ALA A 589 -0.65 29.75 -19.49
C ALA A 589 -1.05 30.47 -20.80
N THR A 590 -2.08 29.96 -21.49
CA THR A 590 -2.61 30.58 -22.71
C THR A 590 -3.74 31.59 -22.46
N SER A 591 -4.16 31.76 -21.20
CA SER A 591 -5.27 32.64 -20.83
C SER A 591 -4.74 34.02 -20.45
N PRO A 592 -5.37 35.12 -20.93
CA PRO A 592 -4.99 36.47 -20.51
C PRO A 592 -5.45 36.81 -19.08
N TYR A 593 -6.18 35.92 -18.40
CA TYR A 593 -6.77 36.16 -17.09
C TYR A 593 -6.05 35.45 -15.93
N TRP A 594 -4.95 34.75 -16.19
CA TRP A 594 -4.21 34.02 -15.17
C TRP A 594 -2.73 34.32 -15.24
N GLU A 595 -2.15 34.70 -14.11
CA GLU A 595 -0.73 35.02 -13.98
C GLU A 595 -0.07 34.06 -13.00
N ARG A 596 1.21 33.72 -13.25
CA ARG A 596 2.00 32.89 -12.33
C ARG A 596 2.49 33.73 -11.17
N LEU A 597 2.06 33.39 -9.97
CA LEU A 597 2.56 33.99 -8.74
C LEU A 597 3.90 33.37 -8.34
N ILE A 598 3.99 32.04 -8.37
CA ILE A 598 5.18 31.26 -8.02
C ILE A 598 5.26 30.08 -8.97
N GLU A 599 6.46 29.79 -9.48
CA GLU A 599 6.75 28.61 -10.29
C GLU A 599 8.00 27.90 -9.73
N VAL A 600 7.91 26.58 -9.58
CA VAL A 600 9.02 25.72 -9.14
C VAL A 600 9.02 24.46 -9.99
N ASP A 601 10.07 24.30 -10.81
CA ASP A 601 10.31 23.10 -11.61
C ASP A 601 9.08 22.67 -12.46
N GLY A 602 8.35 23.64 -13.02
CA GLY A 602 7.17 23.42 -13.86
C GLY A 602 5.86 23.23 -13.10
N ALA A 603 5.87 23.19 -11.77
CA ALA A 603 4.67 23.35 -10.96
C ALA A 603 4.41 24.85 -10.77
N ALA A 604 3.16 25.27 -10.81
CA ALA A 604 2.81 26.69 -10.74
C ALA A 604 1.63 26.97 -9.82
N LEU A 605 1.77 28.04 -9.04
CA LEU A 605 0.70 28.71 -8.32
C LEU A 605 0.28 29.93 -9.12
N TRP A 606 -0.99 29.96 -9.49
CA TRP A 606 -1.60 30.99 -10.34
C TRP A 606 -2.48 31.92 -9.53
N VAL A 607 -2.57 33.16 -9.99
CA VAL A 607 -3.50 34.19 -9.50
C VAL A 607 -4.38 34.68 -10.64
N LEU A 608 -5.66 34.90 -10.34
CA LEU A 608 -6.63 35.45 -11.26
C LEU A 608 -6.38 36.95 -11.47
N VAL A 609 -6.33 37.37 -12.72
CA VAL A 609 -6.20 38.76 -13.17
C VAL A 609 -7.46 39.14 -13.97
N PRO A 610 -8.49 39.71 -13.32
CA PRO A 610 -9.80 39.88 -13.96
C PRO A 610 -9.83 40.82 -15.18
N GLU A 611 -8.86 41.73 -15.28
CA GLU A 611 -8.80 42.74 -16.35
C GLU A 611 -8.27 42.16 -17.68
N GLY A 612 -7.68 40.96 -17.66
CA GLY A 612 -7.22 40.29 -18.87
C GLY A 612 -5.89 40.80 -19.43
N ASP A 613 -5.02 41.29 -18.56
CA ASP A 613 -3.68 41.81 -18.88
C ASP A 613 -2.53 40.90 -18.42
N ALA A 614 -2.83 39.64 -18.07
CA ALA A 614 -1.80 38.67 -17.74
C ALA A 614 -0.97 38.28 -19.00
N GLY A 615 0.31 37.96 -18.79
CA GLY A 615 1.20 37.51 -19.86
C GLY A 615 0.74 36.17 -20.44
N VAL A 616 0.39 36.16 -21.73
CA VAL A 616 -0.01 34.96 -22.45
C VAL A 616 1.22 34.27 -23.03
N SER A 617 1.26 32.95 -22.90
CA SER A 617 2.36 32.13 -23.41
C SER A 617 1.97 31.37 -24.67
N ILE A 618 2.89 31.25 -25.61
CA ILE A 618 2.74 30.38 -26.78
C ILE A 618 3.36 29.03 -26.44
N LEU A 619 2.56 27.97 -26.51
CA LEU A 619 3.00 26.61 -26.17
C LEU A 619 3.27 25.79 -27.42
N THR A 620 4.33 24.98 -27.39
CA THR A 620 4.69 24.05 -28.48
C THR A 620 5.10 22.72 -27.88
N GLY A 621 4.42 21.64 -28.23
CA GLY A 621 4.80 20.28 -27.82
C GLY A 621 6.09 19.84 -28.50
N VAL A 622 6.90 19.03 -27.82
CA VAL A 622 8.10 18.42 -28.41
C VAL A 622 7.82 16.96 -28.72
N ASP A 623 7.96 16.58 -29.98
CA ASP A 623 7.72 15.21 -30.43
C ASP A 623 9.01 14.50 -30.93
N SER A 624 8.85 13.28 -31.43
CA SER A 624 9.98 12.49 -31.96
C SER A 624 10.57 13.04 -33.26
N GLU A 625 9.83 13.83 -34.03
CA GLU A 625 10.33 14.47 -35.25
C GLU A 625 11.23 15.68 -34.93
N ASP A 626 11.01 16.32 -33.78
CA ASP A 626 11.81 17.43 -33.30
C ASP A 626 13.20 17.01 -32.79
N CYS A 627 13.40 15.74 -32.43
CA CYS A 627 14.66 15.20 -31.94
C CYS A 627 15.04 13.87 -32.63
N LEU A 628 15.80 13.97 -33.73
CA LEU A 628 16.21 12.79 -34.53
C LEU A 628 17.08 11.78 -33.77
N ALA A 629 17.77 12.19 -32.70
CA ALA A 629 18.57 11.31 -31.86
C ALA A 629 17.78 10.68 -30.71
N CYS A 630 16.54 11.11 -30.48
CA CYS A 630 15.69 10.62 -29.43
C CYS A 630 15.00 9.32 -29.83
N VAL A 631 14.60 8.53 -28.83
CA VAL A 631 13.71 7.38 -29.00
C VAL A 631 12.36 7.71 -28.37
N SER A 632 11.27 7.29 -29.02
CA SER A 632 9.94 7.46 -28.46
C SER A 632 9.73 6.54 -27.25
N ARG A 633 9.16 7.07 -26.16
CA ARG A 633 8.85 6.34 -24.93
C ARG A 633 7.44 6.66 -24.48
N LEU A 634 6.71 5.67 -23.95
CA LEU A 634 5.39 5.93 -23.35
C LEU A 634 5.52 6.91 -22.18
N ASP A 635 4.60 7.86 -22.11
CA ASP A 635 4.40 8.66 -20.90
C ASP A 635 3.63 7.83 -19.86
N PRO A 636 4.16 7.67 -18.63
CA PRO A 636 3.48 6.95 -17.56
C PRO A 636 2.10 7.54 -17.19
N TRP A 637 1.88 8.83 -17.46
CA TRP A 637 0.70 9.58 -17.04
C TRP A 637 -0.27 9.90 -18.19
N ARG A 638 -0.06 9.34 -19.38
CA ARG A 638 -0.92 9.57 -20.58
C ARG A 638 -2.41 9.33 -20.31
N ASP A 639 -2.75 8.27 -19.58
CA ASP A 639 -4.13 7.86 -19.30
C ASP A 639 -4.82 8.77 -18.26
N HIS A 640 -4.05 9.68 -17.64
CA HIS A 640 -4.51 10.64 -16.64
C HIS A 640 -4.64 12.07 -17.18
N ARG A 641 -4.38 12.31 -18.47
CA ARG A 641 -4.57 13.63 -19.10
C ARG A 641 -5.93 13.71 -19.77
N PHE A 642 -6.80 14.57 -19.23
CA PHE A 642 -8.17 14.75 -19.72
C PHE A 642 -8.28 15.51 -21.04
N ARG A 643 -7.28 16.35 -21.34
CA ARG A 643 -7.23 17.16 -22.56
C ARG A 643 -5.77 17.36 -22.97
N ASP A 644 -5.51 17.23 -24.26
CA ASP A 644 -4.19 17.43 -24.85
C ASP A 644 -4.25 18.53 -25.94
N PRO A 645 -4.31 19.82 -25.56
CA PRO A 645 -4.36 20.92 -26.52
C PRO A 645 -3.09 21.06 -27.37
N MET A 646 -1.97 20.46 -26.93
CA MET A 646 -0.69 20.49 -27.65
C MET A 646 -0.47 19.27 -28.54
N ASN A 647 -1.41 18.30 -28.52
CA ASN A 647 -1.33 17.06 -29.28
C ASN A 647 0.01 16.31 -29.07
N LEU A 648 0.48 16.27 -27.82
CA LEU A 648 1.67 15.53 -27.42
C LEU A 648 1.50 14.01 -27.59
N GLY A 649 0.26 13.51 -27.55
CA GLY A 649 -0.04 12.09 -27.62
C GLY A 649 0.51 11.28 -26.43
N ASP A 650 0.63 9.97 -26.65
CA ASP A 650 0.96 8.97 -25.62
C ASP A 650 2.46 8.78 -25.37
N GLU A 651 3.31 9.31 -26.26
CA GLU A 651 4.75 9.11 -26.22
C GLU A 651 5.54 10.41 -26.10
N ARG A 652 6.73 10.34 -25.50
CA ARG A 652 7.67 11.45 -25.34
C ARG A 652 9.03 11.11 -25.94
N PRO A 653 9.70 12.08 -26.59
CA PRO A 653 11.06 11.90 -27.06
C PRO A 653 12.03 11.80 -25.88
N PHE A 654 12.71 10.67 -25.77
CA PHE A 654 13.72 10.39 -24.76
C PHE A 654 15.13 10.42 -25.37
N LEU A 655 16.01 11.23 -24.78
CA LEU A 655 17.42 11.30 -25.11
C LEU A 655 18.24 10.64 -24.00
N ALA A 656 18.93 9.55 -24.34
CA ALA A 656 19.82 8.87 -23.40
C ALA A 656 21.05 9.74 -23.08
N GLU A 657 21.46 9.73 -21.81
CA GLU A 657 22.68 10.40 -21.35
C GLU A 657 23.89 9.97 -22.19
N GLY A 658 24.79 10.93 -22.46
CA GLY A 658 25.95 10.75 -23.36
C GLY A 658 25.65 10.94 -24.84
N THR A 659 24.37 11.03 -25.24
CA THR A 659 23.97 11.24 -26.64
C THR A 659 23.77 12.73 -26.92
N LYS A 660 24.55 13.30 -27.85
CA LYS A 660 24.31 14.69 -28.31
C LYS A 660 23.11 14.74 -29.24
N ALA A 661 22.26 15.74 -29.08
CA ALA A 661 21.08 15.94 -29.92
C ALA A 661 20.87 17.42 -30.24
N GLN A 662 20.12 17.66 -31.32
CA GLN A 662 19.53 18.95 -31.63
C GLN A 662 18.03 18.80 -31.50
N VAL A 663 17.41 19.59 -30.63
CA VAL A 663 15.95 19.69 -30.52
C VAL A 663 15.51 20.86 -31.38
N LYS A 664 14.69 20.58 -32.39
CA LYS A 664 14.12 21.59 -33.26
C LYS A 664 13.10 22.42 -32.48
N VAL A 665 13.13 23.73 -32.68
CA VAL A 665 12.21 24.68 -32.04
C VAL A 665 11.77 25.73 -33.05
N SER A 666 10.56 26.27 -32.87
CA SER A 666 10.01 27.33 -33.72
C SER A 666 9.76 28.60 -32.90
N SER A 667 10.75 29.50 -32.89
CA SER A 667 10.65 30.76 -32.14
C SER A 667 9.62 31.72 -32.75
N PRO A 668 8.62 32.19 -31.98
CA PRO A 668 7.83 33.35 -32.34
C PRO A 668 8.72 34.60 -32.39
N THR A 669 8.38 35.56 -33.25
CA THR A 669 9.15 36.81 -33.41
C THR A 669 9.03 37.77 -32.22
N THR A 670 8.03 37.59 -31.35
CA THR A 670 7.73 38.47 -30.20
C THR A 670 8.26 37.93 -28.87
N ALA A 671 8.79 36.71 -28.86
CA ALA A 671 9.19 36.03 -27.64
C ALA A 671 10.43 36.70 -27.01
N GLY A 672 10.33 37.04 -25.72
CA GLY A 672 11.43 37.52 -24.90
C GLY A 672 12.11 36.44 -24.07
N LYS A 673 11.40 35.33 -23.84
CA LYS A 673 11.86 34.25 -22.96
C LYS A 673 11.36 32.90 -23.45
N LEU A 674 12.23 31.90 -23.31
CA LEU A 674 12.01 30.51 -23.69
C LEU A 674 12.08 29.64 -22.43
N CYS A 675 11.03 28.90 -22.12
CA CYS A 675 11.02 27.90 -21.05
C CYS A 675 10.82 26.50 -21.62
N MET A 676 11.72 25.57 -21.31
CA MET A 676 11.65 24.18 -21.74
C MET A 676 11.32 23.29 -20.55
N THR A 677 10.26 22.49 -20.66
CA THR A 677 9.90 21.49 -19.65
C THR A 677 10.40 20.12 -20.06
N TYR A 678 11.08 19.46 -19.12
CA TYR A 678 11.73 18.17 -19.32
C TYR A 678 11.70 17.31 -18.06
N GLU A 679 11.71 15.99 -18.23
CA GLU A 679 11.78 15.00 -17.15
C GLU A 679 13.16 14.34 -17.19
N VAL A 680 13.92 14.45 -16.12
CA VAL A 680 15.20 13.74 -15.96
C VAL A 680 14.91 12.36 -15.39
N VAL A 681 15.36 11.32 -16.10
CA VAL A 681 15.20 9.92 -15.72
C VAL A 681 16.47 9.46 -14.99
N GLY A 682 16.36 9.23 -13.67
CA GLY A 682 17.49 9.00 -12.78
C GLY A 682 18.37 10.24 -12.57
N GLU A 683 19.56 10.05 -11.99
CA GLU A 683 20.53 11.14 -11.80
C GLU A 683 21.50 11.20 -12.99
N VAL A 684 21.52 12.32 -13.70
CA VAL A 684 22.38 12.54 -14.89
C VAL A 684 23.57 13.45 -14.55
N ASN A 685 24.67 13.32 -15.28
CA ASN A 685 25.89 14.08 -15.01
C ASN A 685 26.21 15.10 -16.11
N GLY A 686 26.08 16.38 -15.74
CA GLY A 686 26.41 17.52 -16.58
C GLY A 686 25.54 17.64 -17.83
N LEU A 687 24.23 17.80 -17.65
CA LEU A 687 23.30 18.12 -18.73
C LEU A 687 23.36 19.62 -19.07
N TYR A 688 23.58 19.94 -20.35
CA TYR A 688 23.73 21.30 -20.84
C TYR A 688 22.90 21.56 -22.08
N LEU A 689 22.33 22.77 -22.14
CA LEU A 689 21.63 23.32 -23.29
C LEU A 689 22.46 24.45 -23.89
N GLN A 690 22.58 24.45 -25.22
CA GLN A 690 23.35 25.45 -25.96
C GLN A 690 22.61 25.88 -27.22
N SER A 691 22.67 27.17 -27.54
CA SER A 691 22.29 27.68 -28.85
C SER A 691 23.40 28.59 -29.36
N SER A 692 23.72 28.48 -30.65
CA SER A 692 24.70 29.37 -31.28
C SER A 692 24.16 30.80 -31.45
N ASN A 693 22.84 30.96 -31.57
CA ASN A 693 22.16 32.23 -31.80
C ASN A 693 20.90 32.34 -30.92
N GLY A 694 20.54 33.58 -30.55
CA GLY A 694 19.23 33.94 -30.02
C GLY A 694 18.96 33.72 -28.54
N LEU A 695 19.86 33.05 -27.81
CA LEU A 695 19.88 33.09 -26.36
C LEU A 695 20.85 34.19 -25.90
N GLU A 696 20.46 35.00 -24.91
CA GLU A 696 21.34 36.04 -24.33
C GLU A 696 22.65 35.40 -23.79
N ARG A 697 22.54 34.17 -23.28
CA ARG A 697 23.69 33.33 -22.92
C ARG A 697 23.70 32.07 -23.79
N PRO A 698 24.79 31.76 -24.50
CA PRO A 698 24.81 30.63 -25.42
C PRO A 698 24.88 29.26 -24.74
N PHE A 699 25.08 29.21 -23.41
CA PHE A 699 25.32 27.98 -22.66
C PHE A 699 24.61 28.03 -21.30
N HIS A 700 23.81 27.01 -21.01
CA HIS A 700 23.10 26.84 -19.75
C HIS A 700 23.28 25.42 -19.20
N ALA A 701 23.53 25.33 -17.89
CA ALA A 701 23.45 24.07 -17.17
C ALA A 701 22.00 23.82 -16.76
N LEU A 702 21.50 22.62 -17.03
CA LEU A 702 20.17 22.18 -16.61
C LEU A 702 20.25 21.42 -15.29
N ARG A 703 19.08 21.17 -14.69
CA ARG A 703 18.95 20.30 -13.53
C ARG A 703 19.36 18.88 -13.89
N GLN A 704 19.89 18.17 -12.90
CA GLN A 704 20.57 16.88 -13.05
C GLN A 704 19.97 15.80 -12.16
N ASP A 705 19.27 16.23 -11.11
CA ASP A 705 18.48 15.39 -10.24
C ASP A 705 17.23 14.87 -10.96
N ALA A 706 16.80 13.67 -10.58
CA ALA A 706 15.66 12.99 -11.14
C ALA A 706 14.34 13.76 -10.94
N GLY A 707 13.41 13.64 -11.89
CA GLY A 707 12.08 14.26 -11.82
C GLY A 707 11.79 15.29 -12.91
N TYR A 708 10.65 15.96 -12.76
CA TYR A 708 10.19 17.01 -13.68
C TYR A 708 10.87 18.34 -13.35
N HIS A 709 11.33 19.04 -14.39
CA HIS A 709 12.02 20.32 -14.30
C HIS A 709 11.59 21.27 -15.41
N GLN A 710 11.77 22.56 -15.16
CA GLN A 710 11.60 23.59 -16.18
C GLN A 710 12.82 24.50 -16.20
N GLY A 711 13.42 24.68 -17.37
CA GLY A 711 14.55 25.57 -17.60
C GLY A 711 14.13 26.76 -18.44
N CYS A 712 14.28 27.97 -17.90
CA CYS A 712 13.93 29.21 -18.61
C CYS A 712 15.18 30.01 -19.00
N PHE A 713 15.13 30.62 -20.18
CA PHE A 713 16.25 31.30 -20.82
C PHE A 713 15.77 32.60 -21.49
N ASP A 714 16.50 33.69 -21.26
CA ASP A 714 16.22 34.98 -21.89
C ASP A 714 16.72 34.99 -23.34
N LEU A 715 15.94 35.61 -24.22
CA LEU A 715 16.21 35.69 -25.66
C LEU A 715 16.82 37.04 -26.03
N ASP A 716 17.71 37.02 -27.02
CA ASP A 716 18.18 38.26 -27.64
C ASP A 716 17.03 38.96 -28.37
N ALA A 717 17.00 40.29 -28.37
CA ALA A 717 15.98 41.06 -29.07
C ALA A 717 15.92 40.70 -30.57
N ASP A 718 14.71 40.44 -31.08
CA ASP A 718 14.42 40.03 -32.47
C ASP A 718 15.11 38.72 -32.92
N ALA A 719 15.62 37.91 -32.00
CA ALA A 719 16.35 36.71 -32.38
C ALA A 719 15.44 35.50 -32.63
N THR A 720 15.81 34.70 -33.64
CA THR A 720 15.15 33.43 -33.96
C THR A 720 16.04 32.25 -33.61
N ILE A 721 15.47 31.29 -32.90
CA ILE A 721 16.11 30.00 -32.59
C ILE A 721 15.41 28.92 -33.41
N GLU A 722 16.19 28.11 -34.12
CA GLU A 722 15.72 26.94 -34.87
C GLU A 722 16.06 25.62 -34.16
N HIS A 723 17.17 25.60 -33.39
CA HIS A 723 17.68 24.39 -32.76
C HIS A 723 18.30 24.68 -31.38
N LEU A 724 17.98 23.84 -30.40
CA LEU A 724 18.63 23.76 -29.11
C LEU A 724 19.55 22.54 -29.09
N ASN A 725 20.85 22.75 -28.89
CA ASN A 725 21.84 21.68 -28.78
C ASN A 725 21.88 21.16 -27.35
N ILE A 726 21.62 19.87 -27.18
CA ILE A 726 21.70 19.17 -25.90
C ILE A 726 23.00 18.38 -25.84
N SER A 727 23.73 18.54 -24.74
CA SER A 727 25.03 17.90 -24.53
C SER A 727 25.23 17.48 -23.08
N TRP A 728 26.18 16.56 -22.87
CA TRP A 728 26.43 15.91 -21.59
C TRP A 728 27.91 16.01 -21.22
N LYS A 729 28.20 15.91 -19.92
CA LYS A 729 29.56 15.66 -19.44
C LYS A 729 29.88 14.16 -19.43
N ALA A 730 28.91 13.32 -19.11
CA ALA A 730 29.05 11.88 -19.19
C ALA A 730 29.08 11.39 -20.65
N ASP A 731 29.86 10.34 -20.91
CA ASP A 731 29.97 9.71 -22.22
C ASP A 731 28.98 8.56 -22.42
N GLU A 732 28.53 7.91 -21.34
CA GLU A 732 27.61 6.76 -21.37
C GLU A 732 26.53 6.86 -20.29
N PRO A 733 25.31 6.36 -20.55
CA PRO A 733 24.24 6.32 -19.56
C PRO A 733 24.42 5.17 -18.57
N THR A 734 23.97 5.37 -17.34
CA THR A 734 23.85 4.30 -16.35
C THR A 734 22.57 3.49 -16.58
N ARG A 735 22.55 2.23 -16.12
CA ARG A 735 21.41 1.32 -16.29
C ARG A 735 20.81 0.93 -14.96
N TRP A 736 19.49 0.83 -14.92
CA TRP A 736 18.74 0.50 -13.71
C TRP A 736 17.47 -0.29 -14.05
N VAL A 737 16.83 -0.87 -13.03
CA VAL A 737 15.60 -1.66 -13.20
C VAL A 737 14.39 -0.74 -13.04
N ASN A 738 13.66 -0.52 -14.14
CA ASN A 738 12.48 0.33 -14.15
C ASN A 738 11.22 -0.49 -13.76
N PRO A 739 10.60 -0.21 -12.61
CA PRO A 739 9.43 -0.95 -12.13
C PRO A 739 8.18 -0.68 -12.99
N LEU A 740 8.11 0.43 -13.72
CA LEU A 740 7.00 0.75 -14.62
C LEU A 740 6.93 -0.22 -15.81
N GLY A 741 8.08 -0.76 -16.24
CA GLY A 741 8.14 -1.83 -17.23
C GLY A 741 7.51 -3.14 -16.76
N LEU A 742 7.54 -3.43 -15.45
CA LEU A 742 6.87 -4.60 -14.86
C LEU A 742 5.36 -4.39 -14.73
N SER A 743 4.92 -3.17 -14.40
CA SER A 743 3.50 -2.85 -14.30
C SER A 743 2.83 -2.64 -15.65
N GLY A 744 3.60 -2.51 -16.74
CA GLY A 744 3.11 -2.19 -18.08
C GLY A 744 2.75 -0.71 -18.27
N ARG A 745 3.14 0.16 -17.33
CA ARG A 745 3.00 1.63 -17.48
C ARG A 745 4.07 2.21 -18.41
N ASP A 746 5.20 1.50 -18.52
CA ASP A 746 6.26 1.72 -19.50
C ASP A 746 6.52 0.41 -20.27
N THR A 747 7.19 0.51 -21.41
CA THR A 747 7.63 -0.62 -22.25
C THR A 747 9.04 -1.13 -21.91
N VAL A 748 9.79 -0.41 -21.06
CA VAL A 748 11.20 -0.72 -20.78
C VAL A 748 11.41 -1.20 -19.36
N LEU A 749 12.02 -2.38 -19.23
CA LEU A 749 12.32 -3.01 -17.94
C LEU A 749 13.72 -2.66 -17.40
N ILE A 750 14.72 -2.60 -18.30
CA ILE A 750 16.08 -2.16 -17.96
C ILE A 750 16.26 -0.81 -18.64
N ASP A 751 16.11 0.24 -17.85
CA ASP A 751 16.13 1.60 -18.37
C ASP A 751 17.50 2.24 -18.23
N ARG A 752 17.62 3.44 -18.78
CA ARG A 752 18.86 4.21 -18.87
C ARG A 752 18.64 5.62 -18.36
N THR A 753 19.68 6.21 -17.79
CA THR A 753 19.66 7.64 -17.45
C THR A 753 19.56 8.50 -18.71
N GLY A 754 18.87 9.64 -18.60
CA GLY A 754 18.62 10.53 -19.72
C GLY A 754 17.55 11.56 -19.42
N VAL A 755 17.01 12.17 -20.48
CA VAL A 755 15.99 13.22 -20.39
C VAL A 755 14.85 12.95 -21.37
N LYS A 756 13.60 13.10 -20.93
CA LYS A 756 12.43 13.19 -21.80
C LYS A 756 12.05 14.65 -21.98
N PHE A 757 11.78 15.06 -23.21
CA PHE A 757 11.27 16.40 -23.49
C PHE A 757 9.75 16.40 -23.57
N HIS A 758 9.11 17.45 -23.06
CA HIS A 758 7.66 17.55 -23.00
C HIS A 758 7.13 18.68 -23.88
N TRP A 759 7.32 19.92 -23.46
CA TRP A 759 6.87 21.09 -24.22
C TRP A 759 7.82 22.26 -24.00
N ILE A 760 7.64 23.24 -24.88
CA ILE A 760 8.31 24.52 -24.85
C ILE A 760 7.25 25.61 -24.71
N GLU A 761 7.59 26.61 -23.92
CA GLU A 761 6.79 27.78 -23.67
C GLU A 761 7.56 29.03 -24.05
N TRP A 762 6.92 29.88 -24.85
CA TRP A 762 7.44 31.18 -25.26
C TRP A 762 6.63 32.28 -24.56
N GLN A 763 7.33 33.15 -23.84
CA GLN A 763 6.74 34.30 -23.15
C GLN A 763 7.20 35.59 -23.86
N ASP A 764 6.27 36.49 -24.12
CA ASP A 764 6.60 37.81 -24.68
C ASP A 764 7.37 38.68 -23.66
N VAL A 765 8.15 39.64 -24.16
CA VAL A 765 8.73 40.68 -23.30
C VAL A 765 7.57 41.51 -22.75
N SER A 766 7.32 41.46 -21.44
CA SER A 766 6.34 42.35 -20.79
C SER A 766 6.66 43.80 -21.18
N SER A 767 5.73 44.48 -21.86
CA SER A 767 5.85 45.88 -22.27
C SER A 767 5.80 46.84 -21.09
#